data_AF-A0A7K6EFH5-F1
#
_entry.id   AF-A0A7K6EFH5-F1
#
_cell.length_a   1.000
_cell.length_b   1.000
_cell.length_c   1.000
_cell.angle_alpha   90.00
_cell.angle_beta   90.00
_cell.angle_gamma   90.00
#
_symmetry.space_group_name_H-M   'P 1'
#
loop_
_entity.id
_entity.type
_entity.pdbx_description
1 polymer ?
#
loop_
_entity_poly.entity_id
_entity_poly.type
_entity_poly.pdbx_seq_one_letter_code
_entity_poly.pdbx_strand_id
1 'polypeptide(L)'
;FFSGDKCKPTEYTEVKNMLLDLQNQRYIAQSKDKSIGEKMALRKLLVDQMFNYFDSDNNGLVDINELSQVIKRNELGKELSDCSVFDLLKYDDYNSDKHLALEEFYRAFHIVQLILPEDQKISTTAATVGQSAVLSCAIQGTLRPPIIWKRNNVILNSLDLEDISDFGDDGSLYITKVTTTHMGNYTCYADGYDKLYQTHILQVTVPPVIRVYPESQAREPGVTASLRCHAEGIPNPQLGWLKNGIDITPKLSKQLTLQANGSEVHISNVRYEDTGAYTCIAKNEAGVDEDISSLFVEDSARKTRKYCLGIGNMFYVFYEDGIKVIQPVECEFQRHIKPSEKLLGFQDEVCPKADGDPVQRCVWATAVNVKDKFIYVTQPTLDRVLIVDVQSQKVVQAVSTDPVPVKLHYDKSHDQVWVLSWGNLEKNSPTLQVITQASGSISHHTIHTQPVGKQFDTVDDFFIPATTLIITHVRFGYILHKDDPMLQKIDLETMSYIKTISLKDYNCIPQSLAYTHLGGYLFICCKPDTTGAVLPQLIVDSVTDSVVGYNGDVTGTPHISPDGHYLVSIDDAKGLMRIQTITVRGEIQDAFDIHTNLHISDVAFQPSFTEAHQYNVYCSSSTQTDVLFMELSSGKVKMVKSLKEPIKAGEWPWNSKNRLIKDSGLFGQYLMTPSKESLFILDGRLNKLNCEITEVERGNTVIWVGEA
;
A
#
# COMPACT_ATOMS: atom_id res chain seq x y z
N PHE A 1 -58.50 -9.45 -34.29
CA PHE A 1 -59.46 -9.05 -33.26
C PHE A 1 -60.58 -10.08 -33.17
N PHE A 2 -60.49 -11.02 -32.22
CA PHE A 2 -61.54 -12.01 -31.97
C PHE A 2 -62.70 -11.33 -31.22
N SER A 3 -63.91 -11.39 -31.78
CA SER A 3 -65.13 -10.80 -31.25
C SER A 3 -65.69 -11.60 -30.08
N GLY A 4 -65.77 -10.98 -28.90
CA GLY A 4 -66.36 -11.57 -27.68
C GLY A 4 -65.61 -11.21 -26.40
N ASP A 5 -64.91 -10.08 -26.37
CA ASP A 5 -63.96 -9.75 -25.31
C ASP A 5 -64.63 -9.12 -24.10
N LYS A 6 -64.33 -9.66 -22.92
CA LYS A 6 -64.75 -9.06 -21.65
C LYS A 6 -63.58 -8.63 -20.76
N CYS A 7 -62.37 -9.10 -21.04
CA CYS A 7 -61.18 -8.80 -20.24
C CYS A 7 -60.62 -7.41 -20.54
N LYS A 8 -60.64 -6.49 -19.56
CA LYS A 8 -60.06 -5.14 -19.73
C LYS A 8 -58.55 -5.12 -19.43
N PRO A 9 -57.77 -4.15 -19.97
CA PRO A 9 -56.34 -4.03 -19.67
C PRO A 9 -55.97 -3.94 -18.18
N THR A 10 -56.84 -3.36 -17.35
CA THR A 10 -56.65 -3.28 -15.89
C THR A 10 -56.82 -4.64 -15.21
N GLU A 11 -57.87 -5.36 -15.56
CA GLU A 11 -58.17 -6.72 -15.06
C GLU A 11 -57.10 -7.72 -15.55
N TYR A 12 -56.59 -7.52 -16.76
CA TYR A 12 -55.47 -8.28 -17.31
C TYR A 12 -54.15 -8.07 -16.53
N THR A 13 -53.92 -6.86 -16.03
CA THR A 13 -52.77 -6.57 -15.17
C THR A 13 -52.90 -7.28 -13.82
N GLU A 14 -54.11 -7.41 -13.27
CA GLU A 14 -54.38 -8.19 -12.06
C GLU A 14 -54.11 -9.68 -12.28
N VAL A 15 -54.46 -10.23 -13.45
CA VAL A 15 -54.09 -11.61 -13.83
C VAL A 15 -52.58 -11.80 -13.82
N LYS A 16 -51.81 -10.88 -14.40
CA LYS A 16 -50.34 -10.94 -14.40
C LYS A 16 -49.74 -10.88 -12.99
N ASN A 17 -50.26 -10.00 -12.13
CA ASN A 17 -49.80 -9.89 -10.74
C ASN A 17 -50.12 -11.15 -9.93
N MET A 18 -51.33 -11.67 -10.07
CA MET A 18 -51.76 -12.92 -9.42
C MET A 18 -50.90 -14.11 -9.86
N LEU A 19 -50.57 -14.22 -11.15
CA LEU A 19 -49.67 -15.25 -11.66
C LEU A 19 -48.28 -15.14 -11.02
N LEU A 20 -47.72 -13.93 -10.91
CA LEU A 20 -46.44 -13.72 -10.21
C LEU A 20 -46.53 -14.06 -8.72
N ASP A 21 -47.62 -13.71 -8.04
CA ASP A 21 -47.83 -14.01 -6.61
C ASP A 21 -47.96 -15.51 -6.35
N LEU A 22 -48.63 -16.26 -7.23
CA LEU A 22 -48.73 -17.72 -7.13
C LEU A 22 -47.36 -18.38 -7.26
N GLN A 23 -46.53 -17.94 -8.20
CA GLN A 23 -45.18 -18.46 -8.33
C GLN A 23 -44.30 -18.07 -7.14
N ASN A 24 -44.44 -16.84 -6.66
CA ASN A 24 -43.77 -16.36 -5.46
C ASN A 24 -44.09 -17.24 -4.24
N GLN A 25 -45.37 -17.54 -4.01
CA GLN A 25 -45.80 -18.46 -2.94
C GLN A 25 -45.24 -19.88 -3.12
N ARG A 26 -45.18 -20.37 -4.35
CA ARG A 26 -44.72 -21.73 -4.65
C ARG A 26 -43.21 -21.91 -4.45
N TYR A 27 -42.42 -20.91 -4.83
CA TYR A 27 -40.96 -21.02 -4.88
C TYR A 27 -40.24 -20.33 -3.72
N ILE A 28 -40.77 -19.24 -3.16
CA ILE A 28 -40.11 -18.51 -2.05
C ILE A 28 -40.48 -19.06 -0.67
N ALA A 29 -41.70 -19.57 -0.47
CA ALA A 29 -42.09 -20.13 0.83
C ALA A 29 -41.23 -21.33 1.28
N GLN A 30 -40.43 -21.91 0.37
CA GLN A 30 -39.48 -22.99 0.65
C GLN A 30 -38.05 -22.50 0.98
N SER A 31 -37.70 -21.24 0.72
CA SER A 31 -36.38 -20.66 1.00
C SER A 31 -36.41 -19.71 2.20
N LYS A 32 -35.62 -20.02 3.24
CA LYS A 32 -35.60 -19.30 4.53
C LYS A 32 -34.67 -18.08 4.57
N ASP A 33 -34.44 -17.41 3.44
CA ASP A 33 -33.53 -16.25 3.39
C ASP A 33 -34.28 -14.99 2.95
N LYS A 34 -34.36 -14.01 3.85
CA LYS A 34 -34.97 -12.70 3.60
C LYS A 34 -33.84 -11.69 3.48
N SER A 35 -33.34 -11.49 2.27
CA SER A 35 -32.65 -10.26 1.91
C SER A 35 -33.57 -9.44 0.99
N ILE A 36 -33.82 -8.19 1.38
CA ILE A 36 -34.67 -7.22 0.66
C ILE A 36 -33.79 -6.54 -0.39
N GLY A 37 -33.27 -7.34 -1.33
CA GLY A 37 -32.58 -6.87 -2.52
C GLY A 37 -33.29 -7.41 -3.75
N GLU A 38 -33.58 -6.55 -4.72
CA GLU A 38 -33.90 -6.92 -6.11
C GLU A 38 -35.33 -7.40 -6.41
N LYS A 39 -36.30 -6.47 -6.40
CA LYS A 39 -37.64 -6.69 -6.98
C LYS A 39 -37.58 -7.17 -8.44
N MET A 40 -36.59 -6.74 -9.23
CA MET A 40 -36.48 -7.11 -10.65
C MET A 40 -35.81 -8.47 -10.88
N ALA A 41 -34.73 -8.82 -10.17
CA ALA A 41 -34.12 -10.15 -10.29
C ALA A 41 -35.10 -11.24 -9.84
N LEU A 42 -35.81 -10.98 -8.74
CA LEU A 42 -36.84 -11.90 -8.28
C LEU A 42 -37.96 -12.03 -9.32
N ARG A 43 -38.43 -10.92 -9.88
CA ARG A 43 -39.46 -10.93 -10.92
C ARG A 43 -38.99 -11.71 -12.15
N LYS A 44 -37.74 -11.53 -12.60
CA LYS A 44 -37.16 -12.29 -13.71
C LYS A 44 -37.11 -13.79 -13.39
N LEU A 45 -36.61 -14.16 -12.21
CA LEU A 45 -36.55 -15.56 -11.77
C LEU A 45 -37.95 -16.20 -11.72
N LEU A 46 -38.94 -15.49 -11.19
CA LEU A 46 -40.32 -15.96 -11.15
C LEU A 46 -40.90 -16.14 -12.56
N VAL A 47 -40.58 -15.24 -13.49
CA VAL A 47 -41.01 -15.34 -14.89
C VAL A 47 -40.33 -16.51 -15.61
N ASP A 48 -39.02 -16.75 -15.38
CA ASP A 48 -38.29 -17.89 -15.91
C ASP A 48 -38.88 -19.23 -15.42
N GLN A 49 -39.13 -19.33 -14.11
CA GLN A 49 -39.75 -20.50 -13.51
C GLN A 49 -41.19 -20.70 -13.98
N MET A 50 -41.94 -19.61 -14.15
CA MET A 50 -43.29 -19.65 -14.69
C MET A 50 -43.30 -20.13 -16.13
N PHE A 51 -42.38 -19.64 -16.96
CA PHE A 51 -42.24 -20.07 -18.35
C PHE A 51 -41.93 -21.56 -18.44
N ASN A 52 -40.91 -22.04 -17.72
CA ASN A 52 -40.57 -23.47 -17.67
C ASN A 52 -41.69 -24.34 -17.06
N TYR A 53 -42.52 -23.76 -16.20
CA TYR A 53 -43.68 -24.47 -15.66
C TYR A 53 -44.83 -24.56 -16.67
N PHE A 54 -44.95 -23.57 -17.55
CA PHE A 54 -45.98 -23.52 -18.59
C PHE A 54 -45.56 -24.37 -19.79
N ASP A 55 -44.31 -24.28 -20.23
CA ASP A 55 -43.66 -25.12 -21.25
C ASP A 55 -43.42 -26.53 -20.68
N SER A 56 -44.44 -27.37 -20.75
CA SER A 56 -44.43 -28.70 -20.13
C SER A 56 -43.64 -29.72 -20.94
N ASP A 57 -43.44 -29.48 -22.23
CA ASP A 57 -42.70 -30.36 -23.14
C ASP A 57 -41.25 -29.90 -23.42
N ASN A 58 -40.84 -28.75 -22.87
CA ASN A 58 -39.52 -28.12 -23.01
C ASN A 58 -39.15 -27.80 -24.46
N ASN A 59 -40.13 -27.46 -25.29
CA ASN A 59 -39.89 -27.09 -26.69
C ASN A 59 -39.53 -25.59 -26.85
N GLY A 60 -39.59 -24.80 -25.77
CA GLY A 60 -39.27 -23.37 -25.75
C GLY A 60 -40.43 -22.44 -26.15
N LEU A 61 -41.65 -22.96 -26.29
CA LEU A 61 -42.85 -22.26 -26.74
C LEU A 61 -44.06 -22.70 -25.92
N VAL A 62 -44.81 -21.75 -25.35
CA VAL A 62 -46.04 -22.07 -24.61
C VAL A 62 -47.25 -22.03 -25.52
N ASP A 63 -47.95 -23.15 -25.67
CA ASP A 63 -49.15 -23.28 -26.52
C ASP A 63 -50.49 -23.31 -25.73
N ILE A 64 -51.61 -23.29 -26.45
CA ILE A 64 -52.95 -23.33 -25.86
C ILE A 64 -53.25 -24.63 -25.09
N ASN A 65 -52.65 -25.75 -25.49
CA ASN A 65 -52.83 -27.04 -24.84
C ASN A 65 -52.11 -27.06 -23.49
N GLU A 66 -50.92 -26.49 -23.42
CA GLU A 66 -50.11 -26.37 -22.21
C GLU A 66 -50.76 -25.42 -21.19
N LEU A 67 -51.23 -24.25 -21.64
CA LEU A 67 -52.03 -23.36 -20.79
C LEU A 67 -53.29 -24.06 -20.25
N SER A 68 -53.95 -24.87 -21.09
CA SER A 68 -55.11 -25.67 -20.67
C SER A 68 -54.74 -26.70 -19.59
N GLN A 69 -53.54 -27.28 -19.64
CA GLN A 69 -53.05 -28.22 -18.63
C GLN A 69 -52.74 -27.50 -17.30
N VAL A 70 -52.13 -26.31 -17.36
CA VAL A 70 -51.83 -25.50 -16.17
C VAL A 70 -53.12 -25.09 -15.43
N ILE A 71 -54.13 -24.64 -16.16
CA ILE A 71 -55.44 -24.24 -15.59
C ILE A 71 -56.12 -25.43 -14.89
N LYS A 72 -56.08 -26.63 -15.51
CA LYS A 72 -56.65 -27.86 -14.94
C LYS A 72 -55.94 -28.32 -13.67
N ARG A 73 -54.63 -28.09 -13.56
CA ARG A 73 -53.81 -28.53 -12.41
C ARG A 73 -53.96 -27.66 -11.17
N ASN A 74 -54.24 -26.36 -11.33
CA ASN A 74 -54.12 -25.37 -10.25
C ASN A 74 -55.45 -24.71 -9.83
N GLU A 75 -56.59 -25.13 -10.38
CA GLU A 75 -57.90 -24.47 -10.17
C GLU A 75 -57.88 -22.94 -10.44
N LEU A 76 -56.95 -22.47 -11.28
CA LEU A 76 -56.66 -21.06 -11.61
C LEU A 76 -57.81 -20.32 -12.34
N GLY A 77 -59.00 -20.92 -12.42
CA GLY A 77 -60.14 -20.46 -13.21
C GLY A 77 -61.41 -20.19 -12.41
N LYS A 78 -61.36 -20.05 -11.07
CA LYS A 78 -62.57 -19.84 -10.26
C LYS A 78 -62.81 -18.43 -9.72
N GLU A 79 -61.82 -17.52 -9.70
CA GLU A 79 -61.99 -16.22 -9.02
C GLU A 79 -61.41 -14.99 -9.73
N LEU A 80 -61.36 -14.93 -11.06
CA LEU A 80 -61.23 -13.64 -11.75
C LEU A 80 -62.35 -13.44 -12.77
N SER A 81 -63.02 -12.30 -12.62
CA SER A 81 -64.00 -11.77 -13.56
C SER A 81 -63.42 -11.73 -14.97
N ASP A 82 -64.15 -12.29 -15.93
CA ASP A 82 -64.06 -12.06 -17.39
C ASP A 82 -62.69 -12.21 -18.11
N CYS A 83 -61.57 -12.38 -17.40
CA CYS A 83 -60.20 -12.61 -17.87
C CYS A 83 -59.70 -14.01 -17.47
N SER A 84 -58.95 -14.67 -18.36
CA SER A 84 -58.35 -15.99 -18.15
C SER A 84 -56.85 -16.00 -18.47
N VAL A 85 -56.12 -17.01 -18.01
CA VAL A 85 -54.70 -17.22 -18.35
C VAL A 85 -54.51 -17.36 -19.88
N PHE A 86 -55.54 -17.78 -20.62
CA PHE A 86 -55.53 -17.79 -22.09
C PHE A 86 -55.35 -16.41 -22.73
N ASP A 87 -55.67 -15.32 -22.01
CA ASP A 87 -55.48 -13.96 -22.50
C ASP A 87 -53.99 -13.57 -22.63
N LEU A 88 -53.05 -14.35 -22.08
CA LEU A 88 -51.61 -14.22 -22.37
C LEU A 88 -51.32 -14.38 -23.86
N LEU A 89 -51.84 -15.44 -24.51
CA LEU A 89 -51.69 -15.68 -25.96
C LEU A 89 -52.38 -14.62 -26.83
N LYS A 90 -53.20 -13.75 -26.22
CA LYS A 90 -53.97 -12.74 -26.94
C LYS A 90 -53.34 -11.35 -26.87
N TYR A 91 -52.83 -11.00 -25.69
CA TYR A 91 -52.26 -9.68 -25.42
C TYR A 91 -50.74 -9.65 -25.58
N ASP A 92 -50.06 -10.78 -25.39
CA ASP A 92 -48.59 -10.84 -25.37
C ASP A 92 -47.97 -11.59 -26.56
N ASP A 93 -48.74 -12.38 -27.32
CA ASP A 93 -48.31 -12.95 -28.62
C ASP A 93 -48.18 -11.81 -29.64
N TYR A 94 -46.96 -11.34 -29.82
CA TYR A 94 -46.66 -10.16 -30.62
C TYR A 94 -46.47 -10.52 -32.09
N ASN A 95 -45.94 -11.70 -32.38
CA ASN A 95 -45.69 -12.17 -33.75
C ASN A 95 -46.92 -12.87 -34.38
N SER A 96 -47.98 -13.10 -33.60
CA SER A 96 -49.23 -13.76 -33.97
C SER A 96 -49.07 -15.20 -34.45
N ASP A 97 -48.06 -15.91 -33.94
CA ASP A 97 -47.80 -17.32 -34.26
C ASP A 97 -48.63 -18.31 -33.41
N LYS A 98 -49.41 -17.80 -32.44
CA LYS A 98 -50.24 -18.55 -31.48
C LYS A 98 -49.45 -19.34 -30.45
N HIS A 99 -48.18 -19.03 -30.28
CA HIS A 99 -47.33 -19.51 -29.21
C HIS A 99 -46.84 -18.29 -28.41
N LEU A 100 -46.42 -18.53 -27.16
CA LEU A 100 -45.64 -17.53 -26.43
C LEU A 100 -44.21 -18.02 -26.34
N ALA A 101 -43.31 -17.35 -27.02
CA ALA A 101 -41.89 -17.54 -26.79
C ALA A 101 -41.46 -16.87 -25.47
N LEU A 102 -40.31 -17.28 -24.93
CA LEU A 102 -39.75 -16.70 -23.70
C LEU A 102 -39.61 -15.17 -23.79
N GLU A 103 -39.29 -14.63 -24.98
CA GLU A 103 -39.16 -13.19 -25.20
C GLU A 103 -40.49 -12.43 -25.08
N GLU A 104 -41.58 -13.01 -25.56
CA GLU A 104 -42.94 -12.46 -25.45
C GLU A 104 -43.42 -12.52 -24.00
N PHE A 105 -43.04 -13.57 -23.29
CA PHE A 105 -43.25 -13.71 -21.85
C PHE A 105 -42.47 -12.66 -21.05
N TYR A 106 -41.23 -12.36 -21.43
CA TYR A 106 -40.47 -11.26 -20.81
C TYR A 106 -41.13 -9.91 -21.03
N ARG A 107 -41.62 -9.64 -22.25
CA ARG A 107 -42.36 -8.41 -22.54
C ARG A 107 -43.66 -8.33 -21.73
N ALA A 108 -44.39 -9.44 -21.63
CA ALA A 108 -45.62 -9.56 -20.87
C ALA A 108 -45.46 -9.10 -19.42
N PHE A 109 -44.37 -9.53 -18.79
CA PHE A 109 -44.09 -9.29 -17.38
C PHE A 109 -43.11 -8.13 -17.15
N HIS A 110 -42.88 -7.28 -18.16
CA HIS A 110 -42.00 -6.10 -18.10
C HIS A 110 -40.56 -6.43 -17.67
N ILE A 111 -40.03 -7.55 -18.13
CA ILE A 111 -38.61 -7.89 -18.02
C ILE A 111 -37.84 -7.13 -19.10
N VAL A 112 -36.80 -6.42 -18.69
CA VAL A 112 -35.95 -5.65 -19.59
C VAL A 112 -34.98 -6.60 -20.28
N GLN A 113 -35.00 -6.62 -21.61
CA GLN A 113 -33.95 -7.28 -22.38
C GLN A 113 -32.72 -6.37 -22.43
N LEU A 114 -31.63 -6.85 -21.84
CA LEU A 114 -30.34 -6.18 -21.82
C LEU A 114 -29.34 -7.00 -22.63
N ILE A 115 -28.44 -6.30 -23.32
CA ILE A 115 -27.40 -6.90 -24.16
C ILE A 115 -26.05 -6.35 -23.70
N LEU A 116 -25.09 -7.25 -23.51
CA LEU A 116 -23.68 -6.91 -23.37
C LEU A 116 -22.92 -7.68 -24.46
N PRO A 117 -22.34 -7.00 -25.46
CA PRO A 117 -21.52 -7.66 -26.47
C PRO A 117 -20.36 -8.43 -25.82
N GLU A 118 -20.05 -9.62 -26.34
CA GLU A 118 -18.99 -10.50 -25.80
C GLU A 118 -17.62 -9.81 -25.79
N ASP A 119 -17.32 -9.03 -26.82
CA ASP A 119 -16.10 -8.22 -26.96
C ASP A 119 -16.03 -7.06 -25.97
N GLN A 120 -17.16 -6.70 -25.34
CA GLN A 120 -17.25 -5.63 -24.35
C GLN A 120 -17.36 -6.15 -22.92
N LYS A 121 -17.35 -7.47 -22.67
CA LYS A 121 -17.33 -8.02 -21.30
C LYS A 121 -16.12 -7.57 -20.49
N ILE A 122 -15.00 -7.27 -21.14
CA ILE A 122 -13.81 -6.71 -20.52
C ILE A 122 -13.47 -5.41 -21.23
N SER A 123 -13.33 -4.33 -20.46
CA SER A 123 -12.89 -3.03 -20.95
C SER A 123 -11.67 -2.59 -20.17
N THR A 124 -10.77 -1.83 -20.79
CA THR A 124 -9.56 -1.30 -20.13
C THR A 124 -9.49 0.20 -20.36
N THR A 125 -9.30 0.95 -19.28
CA THR A 125 -9.09 2.40 -19.33
C THR A 125 -7.74 2.71 -18.72
N ALA A 126 -6.91 3.45 -19.44
CA ALA A 126 -5.64 3.97 -18.92
C ALA A 126 -5.82 5.46 -18.60
N ALA A 127 -5.41 5.87 -17.40
CA ALA A 127 -5.44 7.25 -16.97
C ALA A 127 -4.11 7.64 -16.32
N THR A 128 -3.64 8.86 -16.56
CA THR A 128 -2.44 9.36 -15.89
C THR A 128 -2.80 9.91 -14.51
N VAL A 129 -1.93 9.69 -13.53
CA VAL A 129 -2.11 10.20 -12.16
C VAL A 129 -2.47 11.69 -12.14
N GLY A 130 -3.44 12.05 -11.31
CA GLY A 130 -3.96 13.42 -11.18
C GLY A 130 -5.03 13.82 -12.20
N GLN A 131 -5.20 13.07 -13.31
CA GLN A 131 -6.30 13.30 -14.25
C GLN A 131 -7.61 12.67 -13.77
N SER A 132 -8.72 13.02 -14.40
CA SER A 132 -10.01 12.36 -14.19
C SER A 132 -10.15 11.14 -15.11
N ALA A 133 -10.84 10.10 -14.64
CA ALA A 133 -11.19 8.93 -15.43
C ALA A 133 -12.70 8.69 -15.41
N VAL A 134 -13.23 8.18 -16.53
CA VAL A 134 -14.64 7.82 -16.67
C VAL A 134 -14.70 6.35 -17.10
N LEU A 135 -15.36 5.52 -16.30
CA LEU A 135 -15.63 4.12 -16.64
C LEU A 135 -17.09 4.01 -17.10
N SER A 136 -17.31 3.64 -18.36
CA SER A 136 -18.65 3.59 -18.94
C SER A 136 -19.13 2.17 -19.13
N CYS A 137 -20.29 1.83 -18.56
CA CYS A 137 -20.86 0.49 -18.68
C CYS A 137 -21.47 0.26 -20.07
N ALA A 138 -21.06 -0.80 -20.75
CA ALA A 138 -21.46 -1.13 -22.11
C ALA A 138 -22.77 -1.93 -22.23
N ILE A 139 -23.49 -2.10 -21.11
CA ILE A 139 -24.79 -2.77 -21.09
C ILE A 139 -25.82 -1.90 -21.81
N GLN A 140 -26.41 -2.45 -22.87
CA GLN A 140 -27.39 -1.78 -23.72
C GLN A 140 -28.81 -2.29 -23.45
N GLY A 141 -29.80 -1.42 -23.61
CA GLY A 141 -31.22 -1.75 -23.51
C GLY A 141 -32.09 -0.54 -23.72
N THR A 142 -33.27 -0.72 -24.31
CA THR A 142 -34.23 0.37 -24.58
C THR A 142 -34.78 1.01 -23.30
N LEU A 143 -34.90 0.22 -22.23
CA LEU A 143 -35.31 0.65 -20.89
C LEU A 143 -34.30 0.12 -19.86
N ARG A 144 -33.11 0.71 -19.78
CA ARG A 144 -32.02 0.20 -18.92
C ARG A 144 -32.25 0.55 -17.43
N PRO A 145 -32.21 -0.43 -16.50
CA PRO A 145 -32.15 -0.15 -15.06
C PRO A 145 -30.87 0.62 -14.68
N PRO A 146 -30.81 1.24 -13.48
CA PRO A 146 -29.59 1.88 -12.98
C PRO A 146 -28.37 0.93 -13.02
N ILE A 147 -27.19 1.47 -13.34
CA ILE A 147 -25.95 0.69 -13.28
C ILE A 147 -25.43 0.69 -11.85
N ILE A 148 -25.09 -0.49 -11.36
CA ILE A 148 -24.42 -0.71 -10.09
C ILE A 148 -22.95 -1.02 -10.38
N TRP A 149 -22.06 -0.24 -9.77
CA TRP A 149 -20.62 -0.43 -9.80
C TRP A 149 -20.16 -1.13 -8.53
N LYS A 150 -19.28 -2.11 -8.70
CA LYS A 150 -18.73 -2.95 -7.64
C LYS A 150 -17.20 -2.97 -7.74
N ARG A 151 -16.52 -2.88 -6.60
CA ARG A 151 -15.08 -3.12 -6.49
C ARG A 151 -14.83 -4.02 -5.29
N ASN A 152 -14.05 -5.09 -5.46
CA ASN A 152 -13.71 -6.02 -4.37
C ASN A 152 -14.93 -6.50 -3.56
N ASN A 153 -16.02 -6.82 -4.27
CA ASN A 153 -17.32 -7.20 -3.70
C ASN A 153 -18.12 -6.11 -2.97
N VAL A 154 -17.66 -4.87 -2.96
CA VAL A 154 -18.36 -3.73 -2.35
C VAL A 154 -19.03 -2.89 -3.42
N ILE A 155 -20.31 -2.53 -3.19
CA ILE A 155 -21.07 -1.64 -4.07
C ILE A 155 -20.60 -0.20 -3.84
N LEU A 156 -20.14 0.46 -4.91
CA LEU A 156 -19.59 1.81 -4.86
C LEU A 156 -20.67 2.89 -4.81
N ASN A 157 -21.81 2.69 -5.49
CA ASN A 157 -22.88 3.69 -5.57
C ASN A 157 -23.51 4.03 -4.21
N SER A 158 -23.39 3.13 -3.22
CA SER A 158 -23.89 3.35 -1.86
C SER A 158 -22.88 4.03 -0.92
N LEU A 159 -21.65 4.23 -1.38
CA LEU A 159 -20.58 4.83 -0.59
C LEU A 159 -20.44 6.32 -0.93
N ASP A 160 -20.30 7.14 0.10
CA ASP A 160 -19.92 8.53 -0.05
C ASP A 160 -18.38 8.61 -0.13
N LEU A 161 -17.86 8.49 -1.35
CA LEU A 161 -16.42 8.54 -1.64
C LEU A 161 -16.07 9.91 -2.20
N GLU A 162 -15.02 10.53 -1.67
CA GLU A 162 -14.65 11.91 -2.03
C GLU A 162 -14.18 12.05 -3.50
N ASP A 163 -13.38 11.10 -3.97
CA ASP A 163 -12.77 11.13 -5.30
C ASP A 163 -13.55 10.33 -6.36
N ILE A 164 -14.57 9.57 -5.93
CA ILE A 164 -15.36 8.69 -6.80
C ILE A 164 -16.82 9.09 -6.69
N SER A 165 -17.40 9.45 -7.82
CA SER A 165 -18.78 9.92 -7.90
C SER A 165 -19.54 9.20 -9.00
N ASP A 166 -20.80 8.91 -8.71
CA ASP A 166 -21.77 8.39 -9.67
C ASP A 166 -22.57 9.58 -10.23
N PHE A 167 -22.01 10.26 -11.23
CA PHE A 167 -22.69 11.36 -11.91
C PHE A 167 -23.00 10.98 -13.35
N GLY A 168 -24.14 10.35 -13.59
CA GLY A 168 -24.66 10.32 -14.96
C GLY A 168 -26.04 9.70 -15.10
N ASP A 169 -26.87 10.35 -15.91
CA ASP A 169 -28.04 9.71 -16.54
C ASP A 169 -27.63 8.46 -17.37
N ASP A 170 -26.34 8.33 -17.71
CA ASP A 170 -25.74 7.26 -18.50
C ASP A 170 -25.18 6.08 -17.67
N GLY A 171 -25.08 6.20 -16.33
CA GLY A 171 -24.58 5.14 -15.43
C GLY A 171 -23.07 4.92 -15.43
N SER A 172 -22.28 5.92 -15.86
CA SER A 172 -20.81 5.87 -15.83
C SER A 172 -20.23 6.21 -14.45
N LEU A 173 -19.12 5.57 -14.06
CA LEU A 173 -18.38 5.87 -12.83
C LEU A 173 -17.31 6.93 -13.09
N TYR A 174 -17.33 8.03 -12.32
CA TYR A 174 -16.39 9.13 -12.47
C TYR A 174 -15.40 9.15 -11.32
N ILE A 175 -14.11 9.15 -11.65
CA ILE A 175 -13.02 9.33 -10.71
C ILE A 175 -12.42 10.71 -10.99
N THR A 176 -12.59 11.66 -10.08
CA THR A 176 -12.24 13.07 -10.31
C THR A 176 -10.72 13.27 -10.34
N LYS A 177 -10.00 12.58 -9.44
CA LYS A 177 -8.55 12.64 -9.33
C LYS A 177 -7.97 11.23 -9.19
N VAL A 178 -7.45 10.70 -10.28
CA VAL A 178 -6.88 9.35 -10.34
C VAL A 178 -5.57 9.27 -9.55
N THR A 179 -5.44 8.24 -8.73
CA THR A 179 -4.22 7.86 -8.00
C THR A 179 -3.95 6.37 -8.25
N THR A 180 -2.77 5.87 -7.89
CA THR A 180 -2.44 4.44 -8.07
C THR A 180 -3.32 3.51 -7.24
N THR A 181 -3.95 4.00 -6.17
CA THR A 181 -4.87 3.20 -5.34
C THR A 181 -6.15 2.85 -6.09
N HIS A 182 -6.57 3.69 -7.04
CA HIS A 182 -7.73 3.44 -7.88
C HIS A 182 -7.50 2.31 -8.89
N MET A 183 -6.26 1.84 -9.09
CA MET A 183 -5.98 0.69 -9.96
C MET A 183 -6.81 -0.54 -9.55
N GLY A 184 -7.08 -1.38 -10.54
CA GLY A 184 -7.73 -2.68 -10.33
C GLY A 184 -9.02 -2.84 -11.12
N ASN A 185 -9.79 -3.85 -10.74
CA ASN A 185 -10.96 -4.30 -11.47
C ASN A 185 -12.24 -3.72 -10.84
N TYR A 186 -13.05 -3.10 -11.67
CA TYR A 186 -14.37 -2.60 -11.36
C TYR A 186 -15.39 -3.41 -12.14
N THR A 187 -16.47 -3.83 -11.53
CA THR A 187 -17.53 -4.57 -12.20
C THR A 187 -18.78 -3.71 -12.25
N CYS A 188 -19.35 -3.52 -13.44
CA CYS A 188 -20.65 -2.89 -13.59
C CYS A 188 -21.70 -3.91 -14.01
N TYR A 189 -22.89 -3.80 -13.46
CA TYR A 189 -24.07 -4.59 -13.83
C TYR A 189 -25.33 -3.73 -13.71
N ALA A 190 -26.39 -4.10 -14.41
CA ALA A 190 -27.68 -3.42 -14.24
C ALA A 190 -28.43 -3.96 -13.02
N ASP A 191 -29.08 -3.09 -12.25
CA ASP A 191 -29.86 -3.49 -11.06
C ASP A 191 -30.86 -4.62 -11.38
N GLY A 192 -30.75 -5.73 -10.65
CA GLY A 192 -31.53 -6.95 -10.86
C GLY A 192 -31.05 -7.88 -12.00
N TYR A 193 -29.90 -7.61 -12.62
CA TYR A 193 -29.28 -8.41 -13.68
C TYR A 193 -27.79 -8.66 -13.39
N ASP A 194 -27.47 -9.03 -12.14
CA ASP A 194 -26.12 -9.33 -11.63
C ASP A 194 -25.31 -10.32 -12.49
N LYS A 195 -25.98 -11.29 -13.13
CA LYS A 195 -25.35 -12.25 -14.05
C LYS A 195 -24.86 -11.65 -15.37
N LEU A 196 -25.38 -10.49 -15.77
CA LEU A 196 -24.96 -9.74 -16.94
C LEU A 196 -24.07 -8.58 -16.48
N TYR A 197 -22.77 -8.83 -16.40
CA TYR A 197 -21.80 -7.87 -15.89
C TYR A 197 -20.63 -7.66 -16.85
N GLN A 198 -20.05 -6.47 -16.79
CA GLN A 198 -18.82 -6.11 -17.48
C GLN A 198 -17.73 -5.80 -16.45
N THR A 199 -16.52 -6.29 -16.70
CA THR A 199 -15.33 -5.97 -15.90
C THR A 199 -14.52 -4.87 -16.59
N HIS A 200 -14.33 -3.76 -15.90
CA HIS A 200 -13.45 -2.65 -16.27
C HIS A 200 -12.13 -2.73 -15.52
N ILE A 201 -11.03 -2.76 -16.25
CA ILE A 201 -9.67 -2.72 -15.72
C ILE A 201 -9.18 -1.27 -15.79
N LEU A 202 -8.99 -0.63 -14.63
CA LEU A 202 -8.39 0.70 -14.55
C LEU A 202 -6.87 0.57 -14.38
N GLN A 203 -6.14 1.07 -15.37
CA GLN A 203 -4.68 1.18 -15.34
C GLN A 203 -4.31 2.63 -15.09
N VAL A 204 -3.36 2.84 -14.18
CA VAL A 204 -2.88 4.18 -13.84
C VAL A 204 -1.43 4.31 -14.24
N THR A 205 -1.14 5.27 -15.11
CA THR A 205 0.23 5.58 -15.51
C THR A 205 0.74 6.78 -14.74
N VAL A 206 2.02 6.75 -14.39
CA VAL A 206 2.71 7.81 -13.63
C VAL A 206 3.90 8.25 -14.49
N PRO A 207 3.98 9.53 -14.89
CA PRO A 207 5.11 10.02 -15.67
C PRO A 207 6.41 9.88 -14.88
N PRO A 208 7.56 9.78 -15.55
CA PRO A 208 8.85 9.66 -14.88
C PRO A 208 9.11 10.90 -14.03
N VAL A 209 9.70 10.71 -12.86
CA VAL A 209 10.20 11.80 -12.00
C VAL A 209 11.59 11.44 -11.54
N ILE A 210 12.59 12.23 -11.93
CA ILE A 210 13.97 12.12 -11.46
C ILE A 210 14.01 12.64 -10.02
N ARG A 211 14.61 11.86 -9.12
CA ARG A 211 14.74 12.21 -7.70
C ARG A 211 16.16 12.24 -7.22
N VAL A 212 16.99 11.37 -7.77
CA VAL A 212 18.43 11.53 -7.65
C VAL A 212 18.92 12.19 -8.91
N TYR A 213 19.23 13.45 -8.71
CA TYR A 213 19.76 14.34 -9.72
C TYR A 213 21.26 14.08 -9.86
N PRO A 214 21.78 14.04 -11.09
CA PRO A 214 23.21 13.97 -11.26
C PRO A 214 23.87 15.22 -10.67
N GLU A 215 24.77 15.03 -9.71
CA GLU A 215 25.49 16.15 -9.12
C GLU A 215 26.64 16.61 -10.03
N SER A 216 26.86 17.92 -10.09
CA SER A 216 28.01 18.48 -10.80
C SER A 216 29.31 18.21 -10.02
N GLN A 217 30.34 17.73 -10.72
CA GLN A 217 31.59 17.29 -10.10
C GLN A 217 32.80 17.98 -10.73
N ALA A 218 33.77 18.37 -9.91
CA ALA A 218 35.10 18.77 -10.34
C ALA A 218 36.10 17.67 -9.97
N ARG A 219 36.70 17.02 -10.98
CA ARG A 219 37.59 15.87 -10.81
C ARG A 219 38.98 16.15 -11.41
N GLU A 220 40.00 15.54 -10.83
CA GLU A 220 41.36 15.61 -11.37
C GLU A 220 41.52 14.56 -12.50
N PRO A 221 42.43 14.79 -13.46
CA PRO A 221 42.78 13.76 -14.41
C PRO A 221 43.27 12.49 -13.69
N GLY A 222 42.83 11.33 -14.15
CA GLY A 222 43.24 10.04 -13.59
C GLY A 222 42.34 9.47 -12.50
N VAL A 223 41.47 10.28 -11.87
CA VAL A 223 40.53 9.78 -10.86
C VAL A 223 39.24 9.25 -11.49
N THR A 224 38.38 8.61 -10.70
CA THR A 224 37.07 8.12 -11.14
C THR A 224 35.99 9.18 -10.95
N ALA A 225 35.08 9.32 -11.91
CA ALA A 225 33.82 10.07 -11.79
C ALA A 225 32.61 9.13 -11.87
N SER A 226 31.55 9.49 -11.14
CA SER A 226 30.30 8.75 -11.08
C SER A 226 29.15 9.75 -11.05
N LEU A 227 28.36 9.80 -12.12
CA LEU A 227 27.16 10.64 -12.21
C LEU A 227 25.95 9.72 -12.07
N ARG A 228 25.10 9.97 -11.08
CA ARG A 228 23.98 9.11 -10.73
C ARG A 228 22.67 9.75 -11.13
N CYS A 229 21.73 8.93 -11.57
CA CYS A 229 20.38 9.35 -11.90
C CYS A 229 19.42 8.21 -11.58
N HIS A 230 18.32 8.52 -10.91
CA HIS A 230 17.22 7.57 -10.74
C HIS A 230 15.90 8.27 -10.87
N ALA A 231 14.99 7.60 -11.57
CA ALA A 231 13.63 8.03 -11.75
C ALA A 231 12.67 6.89 -11.42
N GLU A 232 11.53 7.25 -10.85
CA GLU A 232 10.38 6.38 -10.67
C GLU A 232 9.25 6.81 -11.62
N GLY A 233 8.36 5.87 -11.91
CA GLY A 233 7.22 6.06 -12.80
C GLY A 233 6.50 4.73 -13.00
N ILE A 234 5.27 4.76 -13.50
CA ILE A 234 4.48 3.58 -13.82
C ILE A 234 4.03 3.68 -15.28
N PRO A 235 4.45 2.76 -16.17
CA PRO A 235 5.48 1.74 -15.95
C PRO A 235 6.84 2.33 -15.61
N ASN A 236 7.72 1.49 -15.06
CA ASN A 236 9.09 1.85 -14.70
C ASN A 236 9.82 2.56 -15.86
N PRO A 237 10.44 3.74 -15.61
CA PRO A 237 11.05 4.53 -16.68
C PRO A 237 12.40 3.97 -17.13
N GLN A 238 12.67 4.07 -18.43
CA GLN A 238 13.96 3.78 -19.01
C GLN A 238 14.87 5.01 -18.90
N LEU A 239 16.10 4.82 -18.44
CA LEU A 239 17.10 5.87 -18.32
C LEU A 239 18.01 5.91 -19.55
N GLY A 240 18.27 7.12 -20.05
CA GLY A 240 19.21 7.42 -21.12
C GLY A 240 20.13 8.56 -20.71
N TRP A 241 21.31 8.65 -21.35
CA TRP A 241 22.29 9.69 -21.05
C TRP A 241 22.80 10.37 -22.30
N LEU A 242 22.85 11.70 -22.25
CA LEU A 242 23.48 12.52 -23.27
C LEU A 242 24.73 13.18 -22.70
N LYS A 243 25.80 13.29 -23.50
CA LYS A 243 26.94 14.17 -23.23
C LYS A 243 26.95 15.28 -24.27
N ASN A 244 26.82 16.52 -23.81
CA ASN A 244 26.69 17.71 -24.65
C ASN A 244 25.58 17.54 -25.71
N GLY A 245 24.44 16.99 -25.30
CA GLY A 245 23.28 16.74 -26.17
C GLY A 245 23.40 15.52 -27.11
N ILE A 246 24.46 14.73 -27.03
CA ILE A 246 24.69 13.55 -27.87
C ILE A 246 24.63 12.28 -27.03
N ASP A 247 23.86 11.28 -27.47
CA ASP A 247 23.77 9.97 -26.80
C ASP A 247 25.16 9.38 -26.56
N ILE A 248 25.42 8.95 -25.33
CA ILE A 248 26.70 8.37 -24.92
C ILE A 248 26.79 6.89 -25.24
N THR A 249 25.67 6.22 -25.54
CA THR A 249 25.62 4.77 -25.82
C THR A 249 26.62 4.34 -26.90
N PRO A 250 26.79 5.07 -28.02
CA PRO A 250 27.81 4.74 -29.04
C PRO A 250 29.26 4.96 -28.58
N LYS A 251 29.48 5.67 -27.46
CA LYS A 251 30.80 6.04 -26.91
C LYS A 251 31.19 5.18 -25.70
N LEU A 252 30.35 4.22 -25.30
CA LEU A 252 30.67 3.32 -24.18
C LEU A 252 31.96 2.53 -24.47
N SER A 253 32.78 2.37 -23.44
CA SER A 253 34.09 1.74 -23.51
C SER A 253 34.46 1.11 -22.18
N LYS A 254 35.67 0.54 -22.04
CA LYS A 254 36.17 0.11 -20.72
C LYS A 254 36.31 1.27 -19.74
N GLN A 255 36.47 2.50 -20.25
CA GLN A 255 36.64 3.71 -19.45
C GLN A 255 35.28 4.28 -19.01
N LEU A 256 34.36 4.46 -19.98
CA LEU A 256 33.02 5.03 -19.82
C LEU A 256 31.98 3.92 -19.88
N THR A 257 31.32 3.63 -18.76
CA THR A 257 30.32 2.56 -18.65
C THR A 257 29.01 3.08 -18.06
N LEU A 258 27.90 2.47 -18.46
CA LEU A 258 26.62 2.60 -17.75
C LEU A 258 26.49 1.46 -16.75
N GLN A 259 26.32 1.78 -15.47
CA GLN A 259 26.09 0.81 -14.40
C GLN A 259 24.62 0.88 -13.94
N ALA A 260 24.17 -0.13 -13.19
CA ALA A 260 22.82 -0.20 -12.61
C ALA A 260 21.70 0.13 -13.62
N ASN A 261 21.74 -0.52 -14.79
CA ASN A 261 20.79 -0.32 -15.90
C ASN A 261 20.66 1.14 -16.36
N GLY A 262 21.77 1.87 -16.41
CA GLY A 262 21.76 3.27 -16.84
C GLY A 262 21.50 4.25 -15.71
N SER A 263 21.40 3.81 -14.44
CA SER A 263 21.27 4.71 -13.30
C SER A 263 22.58 5.40 -12.91
N GLU A 264 23.71 4.96 -13.45
CA GLU A 264 25.03 5.57 -13.17
C GLU A 264 25.91 5.62 -14.42
N VAL A 265 26.40 6.81 -14.78
CA VAL A 265 27.52 6.99 -15.69
C VAL A 265 28.81 6.89 -14.89
N HIS A 266 29.57 5.83 -15.14
CA HIS A 266 30.83 5.57 -14.48
C HIS A 266 31.99 5.80 -15.44
N ILE A 267 32.89 6.72 -15.08
CA ILE A 267 34.09 7.08 -15.85
C ILE A 267 35.31 6.75 -15.00
N SER A 268 36.01 5.67 -15.33
CA SER A 268 37.32 5.38 -14.75
C SER A 268 38.40 6.23 -15.40
N ASN A 269 39.45 6.61 -14.68
CA ASN A 269 40.60 7.34 -15.24
C ASN A 269 40.19 8.57 -16.09
N VAL A 270 39.48 9.52 -15.46
CA VAL A 270 38.92 10.72 -16.08
C VAL A 270 39.98 11.51 -16.85
N ARG A 271 39.62 12.01 -18.04
CA ARG A 271 40.47 12.79 -18.94
C ARG A 271 39.86 14.16 -19.21
N TYR A 272 40.66 15.11 -19.67
CA TYR A 272 40.16 16.46 -20.01
C TYR A 272 38.99 16.45 -21.01
N GLU A 273 38.98 15.50 -21.96
CA GLU A 273 37.90 15.29 -22.92
C GLU A 273 36.59 14.80 -22.31
N ASP A 274 36.61 14.30 -21.06
CA ASP A 274 35.43 13.90 -20.31
C ASP A 274 34.62 15.10 -19.79
N THR A 275 35.21 16.30 -19.81
CA THR A 275 34.51 17.54 -19.49
C THR A 275 33.28 17.73 -20.39
N GLY A 276 32.15 18.06 -19.77
CA GLY A 276 30.91 18.32 -20.51
C GLY A 276 29.67 18.34 -19.62
N ALA A 277 28.55 18.69 -20.23
CA ALA A 277 27.23 18.56 -19.65
C ALA A 277 26.71 17.14 -19.89
N TYR A 278 26.32 16.47 -18.82
CA TYR A 278 25.74 15.14 -18.84
C TYR A 278 24.26 15.26 -18.47
N THR A 279 23.38 14.91 -19.40
CA THR A 279 21.93 14.94 -19.22
C THR A 279 21.44 13.53 -18.99
N CYS A 280 20.77 13.29 -17.86
CA CYS A 280 19.98 12.08 -17.66
C CYS A 280 18.57 12.31 -18.21
N ILE A 281 18.03 11.35 -18.93
CA ILE A 281 16.68 11.36 -19.47
C ILE A 281 15.95 10.12 -18.96
N ALA A 282 14.86 10.30 -18.24
CA ALA A 282 13.96 9.24 -17.81
C ALA A 282 12.70 9.24 -18.67
N LYS A 283 12.32 8.11 -19.23
CA LYS A 283 11.17 8.01 -20.16
C LYS A 283 10.30 6.79 -19.91
N ASN A 284 8.99 6.97 -19.90
CA ASN A 284 8.00 5.90 -20.03
C ASN A 284 6.87 6.32 -20.99
N GLU A 285 5.77 5.58 -21.05
CA GLU A 285 4.63 5.88 -21.92
C GLU A 285 3.82 7.11 -21.47
N ALA A 286 3.91 7.51 -20.20
CA ALA A 286 3.19 8.65 -19.63
C ALA A 286 3.96 9.97 -19.75
N GLY A 287 5.27 9.94 -19.96
CA GLY A 287 6.05 11.16 -20.09
C GLY A 287 7.56 10.98 -20.16
N VAL A 288 8.24 12.11 -20.04
CA VAL A 288 9.71 12.21 -19.99
C VAL A 288 10.06 13.22 -18.92
N ASP A 289 11.13 12.95 -18.19
CA ASP A 289 11.78 13.90 -17.29
C ASP A 289 13.28 13.90 -17.58
N GLU A 290 13.94 15.04 -17.41
CA GLU A 290 15.38 15.17 -17.67
C GLU A 290 16.05 16.11 -16.68
N ASP A 291 17.29 15.80 -16.34
CA ASP A 291 18.12 16.69 -15.53
C ASP A 291 19.58 16.67 -15.97
N ILE A 292 20.30 17.76 -15.70
CA ILE A 292 21.61 18.03 -16.28
C ILE A 292 22.63 18.32 -15.18
N SER A 293 23.77 17.63 -15.26
CA SER A 293 24.95 17.92 -14.45
C SER A 293 26.15 18.28 -15.31
N SER A 294 27.17 18.86 -14.68
CA SER A 294 28.45 19.16 -15.33
C SER A 294 29.58 18.37 -14.69
N LEU A 295 30.37 17.68 -15.51
CA LEU A 295 31.69 17.17 -15.11
C LEU A 295 32.76 18.14 -15.60
N PHE A 296 33.56 18.66 -14.68
CA PHE A 296 34.70 19.53 -14.98
C PHE A 296 36.00 18.86 -14.57
N VAL A 297 36.98 18.84 -15.49
CA VAL A 297 38.28 18.20 -15.24
C VAL A 297 39.38 19.26 -15.13
N GLU A 298 39.99 19.37 -13.95
CA GLU A 298 41.00 20.40 -13.64
C GLU A 298 42.17 19.87 -12.82
N ASP A 299 43.36 20.49 -13.01
CA ASP A 299 44.55 20.23 -12.20
C ASP A 299 44.49 20.93 -10.83
N SER A 300 45.00 20.26 -9.80
CA SER A 300 44.94 20.66 -8.37
C SER A 300 45.60 22.01 -8.04
N ALA A 301 46.39 22.59 -8.94
CA ALA A 301 47.23 23.75 -8.69
C ALA A 301 46.48 25.07 -8.42
N ARG A 302 45.14 25.08 -8.45
CA ARG A 302 44.31 26.28 -8.18
C ARG A 302 43.25 26.14 -7.08
N LYS A 303 43.22 25.04 -6.32
CA LYS A 303 42.24 24.91 -5.22
C LYS A 303 42.74 25.57 -3.93
N THR A 304 42.20 26.75 -3.61
CA THR A 304 41.96 27.11 -2.21
C THR A 304 41.10 26.00 -1.60
N ARG A 305 41.58 25.36 -0.53
CA ARG A 305 40.89 24.31 0.22
C ARG A 305 39.54 24.81 0.73
N LYS A 306 38.52 24.70 -0.10
CA LYS A 306 37.14 24.50 0.34
C LYS A 306 36.82 23.06 -0.01
N TYR A 307 37.30 22.14 0.85
CA TYR A 307 36.63 20.86 0.95
C TYR A 307 35.21 21.22 1.39
N CYS A 308 34.26 21.20 0.46
CA CYS A 308 32.92 20.81 0.87
C CYS A 308 33.09 19.36 1.33
N LEU A 309 33.35 19.16 2.62
CA LEU A 309 32.85 17.97 3.30
C LEU A 309 31.35 18.05 3.09
N GLY A 310 30.84 17.38 2.05
CA GLY A 310 29.42 17.15 1.93
C GLY A 310 28.98 16.45 3.21
N ILE A 311 28.01 17.04 3.90
CA ILE A 311 27.45 16.51 5.15
C ILE A 311 26.59 15.25 4.88
N GLY A 312 26.44 14.83 3.61
CA GLY A 312 25.59 13.72 3.21
C GLY A 312 26.30 12.37 3.25
N ASN A 313 25.59 11.36 3.77
CA ASN A 313 25.86 9.92 3.74
C ASN A 313 26.58 9.35 4.97
N MET A 314 25.93 9.45 6.13
CA MET A 314 26.43 8.98 7.42
C MET A 314 25.39 8.14 8.16
N PHE A 315 25.86 7.16 8.92
CA PHE A 315 25.04 6.48 9.92
C PHE A 315 25.17 7.19 11.28
N TYR A 316 24.04 7.46 11.91
CA TYR A 316 23.98 7.89 13.31
C TYR A 316 23.53 6.72 14.16
N VAL A 317 24.33 6.41 15.17
CA VAL A 317 24.09 5.29 16.08
C VAL A 317 23.96 5.81 17.50
N PHE A 318 22.83 5.50 18.11
CA PHE A 318 22.52 5.86 19.49
C PHE A 318 22.72 4.62 20.36
N TYR A 319 23.54 4.78 21.40
CA TYR A 319 24.01 3.69 22.25
C TYR A 319 24.21 4.18 23.69
N GLU A 320 24.61 3.30 24.61
CA GLU A 320 24.63 3.63 26.05
C GLU A 320 25.55 4.80 26.42
N ASP A 321 26.60 5.08 25.64
CA ASP A 321 27.53 6.20 25.86
C ASP A 321 27.37 7.32 24.82
N GLY A 322 26.13 7.60 24.41
CA GLY A 322 25.78 8.79 23.62
C GLY A 322 25.48 8.48 22.15
N ILE A 323 26.01 9.30 21.24
CA ILE A 323 25.69 9.26 19.80
C ILE A 323 26.99 9.23 18.99
N LYS A 324 27.16 8.21 18.15
CA LYS A 324 28.29 8.08 17.22
C LYS A 324 27.83 8.33 15.79
N VAL A 325 28.58 9.15 15.07
CA VAL A 325 28.38 9.45 13.65
C VAL A 325 29.45 8.69 12.86
N ILE A 326 29.02 7.83 11.94
CA ILE A 326 29.87 6.82 11.30
C ILE A 326 29.85 7.01 9.78
N GLN A 327 31.05 7.13 9.20
CA GLN A 327 31.22 7.20 7.75
C GLN A 327 31.34 5.77 7.20
N PRO A 328 30.39 5.31 6.37
CA PRO A 328 30.34 3.91 5.96
C PRO A 328 31.49 3.49 5.03
N VAL A 329 32.10 4.45 4.32
CA VAL A 329 33.20 4.19 3.37
C VAL A 329 34.50 3.84 4.09
N GLU A 330 34.86 4.64 5.10
CA GLU A 330 36.12 4.49 5.84
C GLU A 330 35.96 3.59 7.06
N CYS A 331 34.71 3.31 7.47
CA CYS A 331 34.40 2.57 8.70
C CYS A 331 34.95 3.24 9.97
N GLU A 332 35.13 4.55 9.91
CA GLU A 332 35.63 5.37 11.01
C GLU A 332 34.50 6.23 11.59
N PHE A 333 34.61 6.55 12.88
CA PHE A 333 33.72 7.51 13.51
C PHE A 333 34.20 8.93 13.18
N GLN A 334 33.28 9.75 12.69
CA GLN A 334 33.55 11.15 12.41
C GLN A 334 33.37 12.01 13.66
N ARG A 335 32.39 11.67 14.50
CA ARG A 335 32.00 12.45 15.68
C ARG A 335 31.37 11.55 16.75
N HIS A 336 31.66 11.86 18.01
CA HIS A 336 31.05 11.23 19.19
C HIS A 336 30.44 12.29 20.12
N ILE A 337 29.12 12.44 20.08
CA ILE A 337 28.38 13.33 20.99
C ILE A 337 28.25 12.61 22.34
N LYS A 338 28.86 13.18 23.38
CA LYS A 338 28.97 12.54 24.69
C LYS A 338 27.69 12.72 25.53
N PRO A 339 27.39 11.79 26.45
CA PRO A 339 26.27 11.92 27.38
C PRO A 339 26.25 13.25 28.16
N SER A 340 27.42 13.73 28.56
CA SER A 340 27.63 14.96 29.34
C SER A 340 27.71 16.25 28.51
N GLU A 341 27.58 16.15 27.19
CA GLU A 341 27.54 17.33 26.34
C GLU A 341 26.27 18.15 26.65
N LYS A 342 26.40 19.46 26.77
CA LYS A 342 25.26 20.34 27.07
C LYS A 342 24.48 20.68 25.82
N LEU A 343 23.16 20.74 25.95
CA LEU A 343 22.28 21.17 24.88
C LEU A 343 22.51 22.65 24.55
N LEU A 344 22.44 23.01 23.27
CA LEU A 344 22.62 24.39 22.84
C LEU A 344 21.56 25.31 23.47
N GLY A 345 22.00 26.26 24.30
CA GLY A 345 21.12 27.25 24.93
C GLY A 345 20.40 26.78 26.20
N PHE A 346 20.63 25.54 26.66
CA PHE A 346 20.02 24.97 27.87
C PHE A 346 21.08 24.45 28.84
N GLN A 347 20.71 24.25 30.12
CA GLN A 347 21.62 23.65 31.11
C GLN A 347 21.61 22.12 31.09
N ASP A 348 20.66 21.51 30.39
CA ASP A 348 20.51 20.06 30.31
C ASP A 348 21.67 19.41 29.55
N GLU A 349 21.97 18.18 29.93
CA GLU A 349 22.91 17.30 29.25
C GLU A 349 22.17 16.34 28.30
N VAL A 350 22.88 15.80 27.30
CA VAL A 350 22.33 14.82 26.35
C VAL A 350 21.70 13.65 27.10
N CYS A 351 22.38 13.12 28.12
CA CYS A 351 21.83 12.09 29.00
C CYS A 351 22.22 12.40 30.44
N PRO A 352 21.39 13.10 31.23
CA PRO A 352 21.73 13.43 32.62
C PRO A 352 22.01 12.17 33.45
N LYS A 353 22.88 12.32 34.45
CA LYS A 353 23.21 11.23 35.37
C LYS A 353 22.01 10.92 36.27
N ALA A 354 21.59 9.66 36.31
CA ALA A 354 20.53 9.21 37.20
C ALA A 354 20.99 9.25 38.67
N ASP A 355 20.06 9.60 39.58
CA ASP A 355 20.34 9.69 41.01
C ASP A 355 20.81 8.33 41.56
N GLY A 356 22.03 8.29 42.10
CA GLY A 356 22.61 7.10 42.71
C GLY A 356 23.37 6.15 41.76
N ASP A 357 23.34 6.38 40.44
CA ASP A 357 24.14 5.59 39.50
C ASP A 357 25.57 6.16 39.41
N PRO A 358 26.65 5.38 39.57
CA PRO A 358 28.01 5.87 39.36
C PRO A 358 28.28 6.28 37.90
N VAL A 359 27.58 5.68 36.92
CA VAL A 359 27.85 5.83 35.49
C VAL A 359 26.71 6.56 34.79
N GLN A 360 27.06 7.55 33.97
CA GLN A 360 26.11 8.25 33.11
C GLN A 360 25.81 7.38 31.89
N ARG A 361 24.56 6.97 31.71
CA ARG A 361 24.13 6.10 30.60
C ARG A 361 22.93 6.69 29.88
N CYS A 362 22.91 6.53 28.58
CA CYS A 362 21.80 6.91 27.72
C CYS A 362 20.87 5.73 27.49
N VAL A 363 19.56 6.00 27.50
CA VAL A 363 18.54 5.06 27.06
C VAL A 363 17.82 5.68 25.87
N TRP A 364 17.81 4.96 24.77
CA TRP A 364 17.16 5.34 23.52
C TRP A 364 16.04 4.35 23.22
N ALA A 365 15.15 4.64 22.26
CA ALA A 365 14.23 3.63 21.74
C ALA A 365 14.12 3.65 20.22
N THR A 366 13.99 4.83 19.63
CA THR A 366 13.85 4.98 18.19
C THR A 366 14.30 6.36 17.72
N ALA A 367 14.62 6.48 16.44
CA ALA A 367 14.99 7.73 15.80
C ALA A 367 14.37 7.86 14.40
N VAL A 368 14.12 9.10 13.97
CA VAL A 368 13.69 9.43 12.60
C VAL A 368 14.53 10.57 12.03
N ASN A 369 14.83 10.46 10.74
CA ASN A 369 15.50 11.51 9.97
C ASN A 369 14.44 12.43 9.34
N VAL A 370 14.54 13.73 9.62
CA VAL A 370 13.64 14.79 9.16
C VAL A 370 14.37 15.67 8.14
N LYS A 371 14.08 15.42 6.86
CA LYS A 371 14.63 16.12 5.67
C LYS A 371 16.15 16.33 5.70
N ASP A 372 16.90 15.36 6.22
CA ASP A 372 18.37 15.41 6.37
C ASP A 372 18.88 16.64 7.13
N LYS A 373 17.99 17.31 7.87
CA LYS A 373 18.27 18.52 8.64
C LYS A 373 18.32 18.22 10.13
N PHE A 374 17.33 17.47 10.61
CA PHE A 374 17.22 17.09 12.01
C PHE A 374 17.07 15.58 12.16
N ILE A 375 17.61 15.05 13.24
CA ILE A 375 17.29 13.70 13.72
C ILE A 375 16.52 13.86 15.03
N TYR A 376 15.34 13.27 15.09
CA TYR A 376 14.55 13.17 16.31
C TYR A 376 14.81 11.80 16.91
N VAL A 377 15.14 11.74 18.20
CA VAL A 377 15.39 10.47 18.90
C VAL A 377 14.71 10.49 20.28
N THR A 378 14.07 9.39 20.65
CA THR A 378 13.39 9.28 21.95
C THR A 378 14.34 8.92 23.08
N GLN A 379 14.08 9.47 24.26
CA GLN A 379 14.67 9.03 25.53
C GLN A 379 13.55 8.59 26.48
N PRO A 380 13.18 7.30 26.46
CA PRO A 380 12.01 6.79 27.18
C PRO A 380 12.03 7.06 28.68
N THR A 381 13.20 6.99 29.31
CA THR A 381 13.36 7.16 30.77
C THR A 381 13.41 8.62 31.21
N LEU A 382 13.39 9.57 30.26
CA LEU A 382 13.46 11.00 30.49
C LEU A 382 12.23 11.73 29.92
N ASP A 383 11.24 10.98 29.44
CA ASP A 383 9.96 11.49 28.93
C ASP A 383 10.13 12.64 27.91
N ARG A 384 11.09 12.47 26.99
CA ARG A 384 11.44 13.49 26.01
C ARG A 384 11.94 12.93 24.69
N VAL A 385 11.90 13.79 23.67
CA VAL A 385 12.53 13.60 22.37
C VAL A 385 13.67 14.62 22.23
N LEU A 386 14.86 14.16 21.86
CA LEU A 386 15.99 15.02 21.54
C LEU A 386 16.03 15.30 20.03
N ILE A 387 16.42 16.52 19.70
CA ILE A 387 16.62 16.98 18.33
C ILE A 387 18.10 17.21 18.09
N VAL A 388 18.67 16.45 17.17
CA VAL A 388 20.05 16.56 16.72
C VAL A 388 20.05 17.29 15.38
N ASP A 389 20.77 18.40 15.30
CA ASP A 389 20.98 19.10 14.03
C ASP A 389 22.10 18.41 13.25
N VAL A 390 21.78 17.96 12.05
CA VAL A 390 22.67 17.17 11.18
C VAL A 390 23.86 18.01 10.72
N GLN A 391 23.64 19.30 10.44
CA GLN A 391 24.68 20.17 9.90
C GLN A 391 25.76 20.50 10.93
N SER A 392 25.35 20.83 12.14
CA SER A 392 26.23 21.17 13.25
C SER A 392 26.67 19.95 14.07
N GLN A 393 26.04 18.79 13.88
CA GLN A 393 26.23 17.56 14.65
C GLN A 393 26.13 17.81 16.17
N LYS A 394 25.10 18.56 16.58
CA LYS A 394 24.84 18.95 17.97
C LYS A 394 23.39 18.73 18.35
N VAL A 395 23.15 18.46 19.62
CA VAL A 395 21.79 18.44 20.19
C VAL A 395 21.33 19.89 20.39
N VAL A 396 20.27 20.27 19.67
CA VAL A 396 19.76 21.64 19.63
C VAL A 396 18.58 21.86 20.57
N GLN A 397 17.78 20.83 20.83
CA GLN A 397 16.56 20.97 21.64
C GLN A 397 16.19 19.64 22.32
N ALA A 398 15.60 19.73 23.50
CA ALA A 398 14.83 18.67 24.13
C ALA A 398 13.34 19.06 24.11
N VAL A 399 12.49 18.18 23.58
CA VAL A 399 11.04 18.36 23.51
C VAL A 399 10.40 17.41 24.52
N SER A 400 9.70 17.96 25.51
CA SER A 400 8.95 17.15 26.48
C SER A 400 7.82 16.40 25.80
N THR A 401 7.61 15.15 26.20
CA THR A 401 6.54 14.28 25.70
C THR A 401 5.76 13.67 26.85
N ASP A 402 4.69 12.97 26.53
CA ASP A 402 4.06 12.08 27.48
C ASP A 402 4.99 10.92 27.88
N PRO A 403 4.78 10.31 29.06
CA PRO A 403 5.76 9.41 29.64
C PRO A 403 6.06 8.18 28.77
N VAL A 404 7.34 7.79 28.75
CA VAL A 404 7.83 6.60 28.01
C VAL A 404 7.58 6.70 26.49
N PRO A 405 8.15 7.68 25.76
CA PRO A 405 8.09 7.76 24.30
C PRO A 405 8.92 6.64 23.65
N VAL A 406 8.29 5.78 22.85
CA VAL A 406 8.93 4.57 22.30
C VAL A 406 8.98 4.48 20.78
N LYS A 407 8.03 5.11 20.06
CA LYS A 407 7.93 5.03 18.59
C LYS A 407 7.85 6.43 18.00
N LEU A 408 8.64 6.66 16.95
CA LEU A 408 8.63 7.87 16.14
C LEU A 408 8.34 7.47 14.70
N HIS A 409 7.58 8.30 14.01
CA HIS A 409 7.40 8.21 12.57
C HIS A 409 7.42 9.63 11.99
N TYR A 410 8.22 9.84 10.94
CA TYR A 410 8.23 11.11 10.23
C TYR A 410 7.31 11.05 9.01
N ASP A 411 6.22 11.81 9.07
CA ASP A 411 5.35 12.07 7.94
C ASP A 411 5.93 13.22 7.10
N LYS A 412 6.52 12.83 5.96
CA LYS A 412 7.11 13.77 4.99
C LYS A 412 6.06 14.66 4.32
N SER A 413 4.83 14.19 4.17
CA SER A 413 3.77 14.88 3.42
C SER A 413 3.26 16.11 4.16
N HIS A 414 3.13 16.03 5.48
CA HIS A 414 2.66 17.14 6.32
C HIS A 414 3.77 17.80 7.16
N ASP A 415 5.02 17.32 7.03
CA ASP A 415 6.16 17.76 7.84
C ASP A 415 5.92 17.60 9.35
N GLN A 416 5.49 16.40 9.75
CA GLN A 416 5.10 16.08 11.12
C GLN A 416 5.89 14.88 11.66
N VAL A 417 6.26 14.92 12.95
CA VAL A 417 6.81 13.76 13.67
C VAL A 417 5.77 13.25 14.65
N TRP A 418 5.30 12.02 14.42
CA TRP A 418 4.35 11.33 15.28
C TRP A 418 5.08 10.56 16.38
N VAL A 419 4.60 10.67 17.61
CA VAL A 419 5.22 10.15 18.83
C VAL A 419 4.21 9.28 19.57
N LEU A 420 4.50 7.98 19.68
CA LEU A 420 3.76 7.06 20.55
C LEU A 420 4.48 6.93 21.88
N SER A 421 3.76 7.25 22.95
CA SER A 421 4.20 7.07 24.33
C SER A 421 3.36 5.98 25.00
N TRP A 422 3.98 5.13 25.82
CA TRP A 422 3.26 4.07 26.53
C TRP A 422 2.54 4.56 27.80
N GLY A 423 2.90 5.74 28.31
CA GLY A 423 2.44 6.28 29.58
C GLY A 423 3.05 5.58 30.81
N ASN A 424 3.27 4.27 30.74
CA ASN A 424 4.01 3.46 31.71
C ASN A 424 4.51 2.16 31.06
N LEU A 425 5.35 1.40 31.78
CA LEU A 425 5.90 0.14 31.27
C LEU A 425 4.82 -0.95 31.08
N GLU A 426 3.70 -0.86 31.80
CA GLU A 426 2.55 -1.75 31.66
C GLU A 426 1.63 -1.40 30.48
N LYS A 427 1.87 -0.27 29.80
CA LYS A 427 1.09 0.25 28.66
C LYS A 427 -0.39 0.39 29.00
N ASN A 428 -0.70 0.97 30.17
CA ASN A 428 -2.07 1.16 30.64
C ASN A 428 -2.73 2.43 30.09
N SER A 429 -1.94 3.42 29.70
CA SER A 429 -2.42 4.72 29.22
C SER A 429 -1.53 5.25 28.10
N PRO A 430 -1.42 4.52 26.97
CA PRO A 430 -0.61 4.97 25.85
C PRO A 430 -1.24 6.20 25.19
N THR A 431 -0.42 7.06 24.61
CA THR A 431 -0.86 8.33 24.02
C THR A 431 -0.17 8.58 22.70
N LEU A 432 -0.84 9.28 21.81
CA LEU A 432 -0.30 9.71 20.52
C LEU A 432 -0.17 11.24 20.51
N GLN A 433 1.05 11.71 20.27
CA GLN A 433 1.40 13.12 20.16
C GLN A 433 2.04 13.40 18.80
N VAL A 434 1.96 14.63 18.33
CA VAL A 434 2.49 15.08 17.05
C VAL A 434 3.31 16.35 17.25
N ILE A 435 4.47 16.41 16.60
CA ILE A 435 5.30 17.60 16.47
C ILE A 435 5.11 18.12 15.03
N THR A 436 4.53 19.30 14.88
CA THR A 436 4.28 19.92 13.57
C THR A 436 5.45 20.78 13.12
N GLN A 437 5.53 21.03 11.79
CA GLN A 437 6.62 21.82 11.19
C GLN A 437 8.00 21.32 11.62
N ALA A 438 8.18 20.00 11.65
CA ALA A 438 9.35 19.34 12.21
C ALA A 438 10.66 19.72 11.50
N SER A 439 10.60 20.08 10.22
CA SER A 439 11.77 20.59 9.50
C SER A 439 12.04 22.08 9.72
N GLY A 440 11.09 22.81 10.29
CA GLY A 440 11.19 24.24 10.57
C GLY A 440 12.26 24.58 11.61
N SER A 441 12.81 25.79 11.55
CA SER A 441 13.79 26.27 12.55
C SER A 441 13.12 26.89 13.78
N ILE A 442 11.86 26.55 14.04
CA ILE A 442 11.10 27.02 15.21
C ILE A 442 11.35 26.12 16.41
N SER A 443 11.00 26.59 17.61
CA SER A 443 11.01 25.71 18.78
C SER A 443 9.88 24.69 18.65
N HIS A 444 10.25 23.41 18.70
CA HIS A 444 9.31 22.31 18.56
C HIS A 444 8.61 21.98 19.87
N HIS A 445 7.35 21.57 19.77
CA HIS A 445 6.53 21.14 20.90
C HIS A 445 5.58 20.03 20.43
N THR A 446 5.11 19.23 21.38
CA THR A 446 4.13 18.17 21.13
C THR A 446 2.70 18.70 21.25
N ILE A 447 1.81 18.13 20.44
CA ILE A 447 0.37 18.38 20.43
C ILE A 447 -0.33 17.02 20.43
N HIS A 448 -1.40 16.86 21.20
CA HIS A 448 -2.19 15.63 21.17
C HIS A 448 -3.05 15.53 19.92
N THR A 449 -3.27 14.30 19.46
CA THR A 449 -4.33 14.00 18.49
C THR A 449 -5.71 14.30 19.09
N GLN A 450 -6.71 14.47 18.23
CA GLN A 450 -8.08 14.73 18.71
C GLN A 450 -8.62 13.52 19.49
N PRO A 451 -9.30 13.70 20.64
CA PRO A 451 -9.79 12.57 21.42
C PRO A 451 -10.94 11.83 20.73
N VAL A 452 -11.02 10.50 20.89
CA VAL A 452 -12.16 9.69 20.46
C VAL A 452 -13.24 9.73 21.55
N GLY A 453 -14.26 10.58 21.36
CA GLY A 453 -15.37 10.70 22.31
C GLY A 453 -14.97 11.43 23.60
N LYS A 454 -14.98 10.72 24.75
CA LYS A 454 -14.71 11.29 26.10
C LYS A 454 -13.45 10.73 26.78
N GLN A 455 -12.74 9.80 26.15
CA GLN A 455 -11.54 9.16 26.71
C GLN A 455 -10.33 9.46 25.80
N PHE A 456 -9.15 9.58 26.41
CA PHE A 456 -7.89 9.59 25.67
C PHE A 456 -7.58 8.17 25.17
N ASP A 457 -6.92 8.12 24.03
CA ASP A 457 -6.81 6.95 23.17
C ASP A 457 -6.08 5.76 23.85
N THR A 458 -6.48 4.52 23.57
CA THR A 458 -5.77 3.29 23.97
C THR A 458 -4.95 2.73 22.81
N VAL A 459 -4.03 3.54 22.28
CA VAL A 459 -3.16 3.19 21.14
C VAL A 459 -2.18 2.08 21.51
N ASP A 460 -2.27 0.93 20.86
CA ASP A 460 -1.24 -0.11 20.95
C ASP A 460 -0.10 0.19 19.97
N ASP A 461 -0.47 0.53 18.73
CA ASP A 461 0.46 0.99 17.70
C ASP A 461 -0.23 1.88 16.65
N PHE A 462 0.56 2.51 15.79
CA PHE A 462 0.07 3.24 14.64
C PHE A 462 0.91 2.95 13.39
N PHE A 463 0.29 3.10 12.23
CA PHE A 463 0.88 2.88 10.92
C PHE A 463 0.54 4.05 9.99
N ILE A 464 1.57 4.71 9.47
CA ILE A 464 1.46 5.71 8.43
C ILE A 464 2.15 5.15 7.19
N PRO A 465 1.46 5.05 6.04
CA PRO A 465 2.08 4.65 4.78
C PRO A 465 3.31 5.50 4.49
N ALA A 466 4.41 4.86 4.11
CA ALA A 466 5.58 5.60 3.66
C ALA A 466 5.24 6.33 2.35
N THR A 467 5.63 7.60 2.25
CA THR A 467 5.70 8.28 0.96
C THR A 467 6.69 7.56 0.06
N THR A 468 6.31 7.27 -1.16
CA THR A 468 7.20 6.73 -2.21
C THR A 468 7.54 7.85 -3.19
N LEU A 469 8.35 7.61 -4.23
CA LEU A 469 8.62 8.70 -5.18
C LEU A 469 7.39 8.98 -6.08
N ILE A 470 6.47 8.02 -6.18
CA ILE A 470 5.15 8.14 -6.84
C ILE A 470 4.09 8.75 -5.90
N ILE A 471 4.08 8.38 -4.62
CA ILE A 471 3.15 8.94 -3.62
C ILE A 471 3.83 10.07 -2.85
N THR A 472 3.69 11.28 -3.38
CA THR A 472 4.26 12.48 -2.76
C THR A 472 3.44 12.99 -1.56
N HIS A 473 2.18 12.59 -1.47
CA HIS A 473 1.27 13.01 -0.41
C HIS A 473 0.45 11.83 0.13
N VAL A 474 0.62 11.51 1.41
CA VAL A 474 -0.16 10.52 2.14
C VAL A 474 -1.15 11.27 3.03
N ARG A 475 -2.45 11.10 2.78
CA ARG A 475 -3.50 11.81 3.53
C ARG A 475 -3.92 11.10 4.82
N PHE A 476 -3.86 9.76 4.83
CA PHE A 476 -4.44 8.95 5.90
C PHE A 476 -3.41 8.04 6.55
N GLY A 477 -3.51 7.91 7.88
CA GLY A 477 -2.84 6.90 8.69
C GLY A 477 -3.85 5.93 9.31
N TYR A 478 -3.33 4.94 10.03
CA TYR A 478 -4.12 3.91 10.70
C TYR A 478 -3.63 3.71 12.13
N ILE A 479 -4.58 3.58 13.06
CA ILE A 479 -4.34 3.39 14.49
C ILE A 479 -4.88 2.02 14.90
N LEU A 480 -4.07 1.31 15.68
CA LEU A 480 -4.38 0.01 16.27
C LEU A 480 -4.61 0.21 17.76
N HIS A 481 -5.75 -0.23 18.27
CA HIS A 481 -6.04 -0.17 19.70
C HIS A 481 -5.72 -1.49 20.39
N LYS A 482 -5.38 -1.38 21.67
CA LYS A 482 -5.06 -2.53 22.50
C LYS A 482 -6.27 -3.45 22.62
N ASP A 483 -6.10 -4.67 22.14
CA ASP A 483 -7.05 -5.78 22.23
C ASP A 483 -8.42 -5.50 21.56
N ASP A 484 -8.47 -4.57 20.60
CA ASP A 484 -9.69 -4.27 19.84
C ASP A 484 -9.60 -4.81 18.40
N PRO A 485 -10.55 -5.64 17.94
CA PRO A 485 -10.63 -6.12 16.56
C PRO A 485 -11.18 -5.05 15.60
N MET A 486 -10.54 -3.87 15.57
CA MET A 486 -10.85 -2.79 14.64
C MET A 486 -9.58 -2.04 14.22
N LEU A 487 -9.62 -1.41 13.05
CA LEU A 487 -8.60 -0.51 12.57
C LEU A 487 -9.20 0.89 12.40
N GLN A 488 -8.63 1.90 13.05
CA GLN A 488 -9.13 3.27 12.94
C GLN A 488 -8.32 4.07 11.91
N LYS A 489 -9.01 4.67 10.94
CA LYS A 489 -8.44 5.56 9.92
C LYS A 489 -8.40 6.98 10.46
N ILE A 490 -7.23 7.61 10.41
CA ILE A 490 -7.00 8.98 10.88
C ILE A 490 -6.59 9.88 9.72
N ASP A 491 -7.13 11.09 9.67
CA ASP A 491 -6.66 12.16 8.78
C ASP A 491 -5.37 12.76 9.35
N LEU A 492 -4.30 12.78 8.57
CA LEU A 492 -3.00 13.30 9.01
C LEU A 492 -2.93 14.84 8.99
N GLU A 493 -3.78 15.49 8.21
CA GLU A 493 -3.85 16.95 8.16
C GLU A 493 -4.61 17.50 9.38
N THR A 494 -5.79 16.93 9.69
CA THR A 494 -6.63 17.40 10.80
C THR A 494 -6.38 16.66 12.12
N MET A 495 -5.60 15.57 12.10
CA MET A 495 -5.33 14.69 13.25
C MET A 495 -6.62 14.12 13.89
N SER A 496 -7.65 13.90 13.06
CA SER A 496 -8.97 13.44 13.49
C SER A 496 -9.31 12.07 12.92
N TYR A 497 -10.01 11.26 13.71
CA TYR A 497 -10.50 9.95 13.32
C TYR A 497 -11.64 10.09 12.30
N ILE A 498 -11.48 9.43 11.16
CA ILE A 498 -12.44 9.52 10.04
C ILE A 498 -13.38 8.32 10.05
N LYS A 499 -12.83 7.11 10.18
CA LYS A 499 -13.58 5.87 9.94
C LYS A 499 -13.02 4.71 10.74
N THR A 500 -13.92 3.83 11.19
CA THR A 500 -13.57 2.59 11.87
C THR A 500 -13.84 1.40 10.95
N ILE A 501 -12.81 0.61 10.69
CA ILE A 501 -12.88 -0.62 9.91
C ILE A 501 -12.99 -1.79 10.89
N SER A 502 -14.15 -2.47 10.90
CA SER A 502 -14.39 -3.61 11.79
C SER A 502 -13.68 -4.85 11.26
N LEU A 503 -12.89 -5.52 12.11
CA LEU A 503 -12.23 -6.80 11.83
C LEU A 503 -12.84 -7.95 12.64
N LYS A 504 -13.97 -7.69 13.33
CA LYS A 504 -14.66 -8.63 14.22
C LYS A 504 -15.10 -9.91 13.53
N ASP A 505 -15.61 -9.81 12.31
CA ASP A 505 -16.10 -10.96 11.55
C ASP A 505 -14.99 -11.96 11.19
N TYR A 506 -13.73 -11.52 11.29
CA TYR A 506 -12.53 -12.31 11.03
C TYR A 506 -11.75 -12.68 12.30
N ASN A 507 -12.28 -12.35 13.50
CA ASN A 507 -11.61 -12.55 14.79
C ASN A 507 -10.16 -12.01 14.83
N CYS A 508 -9.90 -10.94 14.10
CA CYS A 508 -8.56 -10.40 13.94
C CYS A 508 -8.36 -9.17 14.82
N ILE A 509 -7.44 -9.27 15.79
CA ILE A 509 -6.88 -8.10 16.49
C ILE A 509 -5.60 -7.72 15.74
N PRO A 510 -5.52 -6.55 15.10
CA PRO A 510 -4.38 -6.18 14.27
C PRO A 510 -3.12 -6.05 15.13
N GLN A 511 -1.98 -6.53 14.62
CA GLN A 511 -0.66 -6.45 15.25
C GLN A 511 0.33 -5.66 14.41
N SER A 512 0.32 -5.87 13.10
CA SER A 512 1.21 -5.19 12.16
C SER A 512 0.54 -5.03 10.81
N LEU A 513 0.95 -3.99 10.08
CA LEU A 513 0.40 -3.66 8.76
C LEU A 513 1.52 -3.39 7.76
N ALA A 514 1.24 -3.69 6.50
CA ALA A 514 1.96 -3.17 5.36
C ALA A 514 0.98 -2.63 4.33
N TYR A 515 1.41 -1.65 3.55
CA TYR A 515 0.57 -0.97 2.57
C TYR A 515 1.25 -0.98 1.20
N THR A 516 0.50 -1.34 0.16
CA THR A 516 0.89 -1.09 -1.22
C THR A 516 -0.03 -0.06 -1.85
N HIS A 517 0.57 0.82 -2.64
CA HIS A 517 -0.14 1.83 -3.40
C HIS A 517 -0.63 1.32 -4.75
N LEU A 518 -0.16 0.15 -5.18
CA LEU A 518 -0.61 -0.53 -6.39
C LEU A 518 -1.94 -1.22 -6.07
N GLY A 519 -3.05 -0.58 -6.45
CA GLY A 519 -4.40 -1.04 -6.11
C GLY A 519 -4.86 -0.70 -4.69
N GLY A 520 -4.00 -0.10 -3.86
CA GLY A 520 -4.38 0.47 -2.56
C GLY A 520 -4.79 -0.58 -1.53
N TYR A 521 -3.94 -1.59 -1.29
CA TYR A 521 -4.22 -2.67 -0.35
C TYR A 521 -3.42 -2.53 0.94
N LEU A 522 -4.09 -2.82 2.06
CA LEU A 522 -3.49 -3.02 3.38
C LEU A 522 -3.45 -4.50 3.70
N PHE A 523 -2.28 -5.00 4.03
CA PHE A 523 -2.05 -6.33 4.54
C PHE A 523 -1.93 -6.27 6.06
N ILE A 524 -2.79 -7.01 6.76
CA ILE A 524 -2.88 -6.97 8.22
C ILE A 524 -2.49 -8.33 8.78
N CYS A 525 -1.48 -8.36 9.65
CA CYS A 525 -1.20 -9.52 10.49
C CYS A 525 -1.97 -9.38 11.79
N CYS A 526 -2.69 -10.43 12.16
CA CYS A 526 -3.45 -10.50 13.40
C CYS A 526 -2.59 -11.07 14.53
N LYS A 527 -2.89 -10.69 15.78
CA LYS A 527 -2.31 -11.34 16.96
C LYS A 527 -2.66 -12.84 16.96
N PRO A 528 -1.77 -13.72 17.46
CA PRO A 528 -2.07 -15.14 17.62
C PRO A 528 -3.29 -15.32 18.54
N ASP A 529 -4.09 -16.36 18.27
CA ASP A 529 -5.22 -16.70 19.14
C ASP A 529 -4.77 -17.26 20.50
N THR A 530 -5.73 -17.62 21.37
CA THR A 530 -5.44 -18.19 22.70
C THR A 530 -4.70 -19.53 22.65
N THR A 531 -4.70 -20.21 21.50
CA THR A 531 -3.94 -21.45 21.27
C THR A 531 -2.54 -21.20 20.71
N GLY A 532 -2.22 -19.94 20.38
CA GLY A 532 -0.98 -19.53 19.72
C GLY A 532 -1.00 -19.70 18.20
N ALA A 533 -2.15 -19.99 17.60
CA ALA A 533 -2.28 -20.10 16.16
C ALA A 533 -2.36 -18.71 15.51
N VAL A 534 -1.53 -18.49 14.48
CA VAL A 534 -1.52 -17.26 13.68
C VAL A 534 -2.52 -17.42 12.53
N LEU A 535 -3.52 -16.53 12.48
CA LEU A 535 -4.48 -16.47 11.38
C LEU A 535 -3.81 -15.99 10.09
N PRO A 536 -4.32 -16.38 8.91
CA PRO A 536 -3.88 -15.80 7.65
C PRO A 536 -4.07 -14.28 7.65
N GLN A 537 -3.20 -13.56 6.95
CA GLN A 537 -3.26 -12.12 6.81
C GLN A 537 -4.59 -11.70 6.18
N LEU A 538 -5.11 -10.56 6.62
CA LEU A 538 -6.28 -9.94 6.00
C LEU A 538 -5.87 -8.88 5.00
N ILE A 539 -6.65 -8.77 3.93
CA ILE A 539 -6.53 -7.70 2.93
C ILE A 539 -7.68 -6.73 3.14
N VAL A 540 -7.35 -5.45 3.30
CA VAL A 540 -8.31 -4.34 3.36
C VAL A 540 -8.07 -3.42 2.16
N ASP A 541 -9.15 -3.07 1.46
CA ASP A 541 -9.10 -2.11 0.36
C ASP A 541 -9.18 -0.69 0.92
N SER A 542 -8.15 0.13 0.69
CA SER A 542 -8.06 1.50 1.18
C SER A 542 -9.00 2.48 0.47
N VAL A 543 -9.55 2.11 -0.70
CA VAL A 543 -10.52 2.94 -1.43
C VAL A 543 -11.91 2.80 -0.82
N THR A 544 -12.33 1.58 -0.49
CA THR A 544 -13.66 1.29 0.07
C THR A 544 -13.67 1.19 1.60
N ASP A 545 -12.48 1.13 2.22
CA ASP A 545 -12.23 0.83 3.64
C ASP A 545 -12.95 -0.44 4.11
N SER A 546 -12.97 -1.46 3.26
CA SER A 546 -13.68 -2.71 3.49
C SER A 546 -12.71 -3.90 3.42
N VAL A 547 -12.98 -4.91 4.23
CA VAL A 547 -12.20 -6.15 4.22
C VAL A 547 -12.51 -6.92 2.94
N VAL A 548 -11.48 -7.19 2.13
CA VAL A 548 -11.58 -7.98 0.90
C VAL A 548 -11.67 -9.46 1.25
N GLY A 549 -10.86 -9.91 2.22
CA GLY A 549 -10.80 -11.29 2.70
C GLY A 549 -9.40 -11.66 3.20
N TYR A 550 -9.15 -12.96 3.31
CA TYR A 550 -7.81 -13.48 3.64
C TYR A 550 -6.88 -13.43 2.42
N ASN A 551 -5.60 -13.16 2.65
CA ASN A 551 -4.52 -13.25 1.65
C ASN A 551 -4.12 -14.71 1.44
N GLY A 552 -5.03 -15.51 0.86
CA GLY A 552 -4.84 -16.95 0.74
C GLY A 552 -4.59 -17.60 2.11
N ASP A 553 -3.52 -18.39 2.20
CA ASP A 553 -3.07 -19.02 3.44
C ASP A 553 -1.85 -18.30 4.07
N VAL A 554 -1.47 -17.13 3.55
CA VAL A 554 -0.26 -16.37 3.96
C VAL A 554 -0.36 -15.90 5.41
N THR A 555 0.61 -16.28 6.23
CA THR A 555 0.72 -15.88 7.64
C THR A 555 1.98 -15.05 7.90
N GLY A 556 2.05 -14.41 9.07
CA GLY A 556 3.24 -13.69 9.52
C GLY A 556 3.21 -12.18 9.28
N THR A 557 4.27 -11.49 9.68
CA THR A 557 4.39 -10.02 9.60
C THR A 557 4.65 -9.58 8.16
N PRO A 558 3.82 -8.72 7.56
CA PRO A 558 3.99 -8.27 6.19
C PRO A 558 4.98 -7.09 6.10
N HIS A 559 5.77 -7.07 5.03
CA HIS A 559 6.69 -6.01 4.64
C HIS A 559 6.53 -5.74 3.14
N ILE A 560 6.38 -4.48 2.75
CA ILE A 560 6.23 -4.08 1.35
C ILE A 560 7.51 -3.37 0.87
N SER A 561 7.97 -3.70 -0.33
CA SER A 561 9.09 -3.00 -0.97
C SER A 561 8.74 -1.52 -1.22
N PRO A 562 9.72 -0.61 -1.25
CA PRO A 562 9.46 0.82 -1.45
C PRO A 562 8.68 1.16 -2.75
N ASP A 563 8.82 0.35 -3.79
CA ASP A 563 8.09 0.47 -5.06
C ASP A 563 6.70 -0.20 -5.06
N GLY A 564 6.30 -0.84 -3.95
CA GLY A 564 5.00 -1.49 -3.79
C GLY A 564 4.85 -2.85 -4.48
N HIS A 565 5.86 -3.34 -5.20
CA HIS A 565 5.78 -4.53 -6.05
C HIS A 565 5.99 -5.85 -5.32
N TYR A 566 6.67 -5.87 -4.17
CA TYR A 566 6.98 -7.08 -3.44
C TYR A 566 6.36 -7.05 -2.04
N LEU A 567 5.55 -8.05 -1.74
CA LEU A 567 5.08 -8.35 -0.39
C LEU A 567 5.88 -9.52 0.17
N VAL A 568 6.59 -9.26 1.25
CA VAL A 568 7.39 -10.21 2.00
C VAL A 568 6.72 -10.44 3.35
N SER A 569 6.21 -11.64 3.58
CA SER A 569 5.51 -12.02 4.80
C SER A 569 6.33 -13.04 5.60
N ILE A 570 6.57 -12.74 6.88
CA ILE A 570 7.51 -13.52 7.71
C ILE A 570 6.78 -14.14 8.89
N ASP A 571 6.70 -15.47 8.86
CA ASP A 571 6.18 -16.31 9.95
C ASP A 571 7.37 -16.95 10.68
N ASP A 572 7.84 -16.26 11.72
CA ASP A 572 8.98 -16.68 12.53
C ASP A 572 8.74 -18.01 13.25
N ALA A 573 7.50 -18.26 13.70
CA ALA A 573 7.14 -19.47 14.42
C ALA A 573 7.23 -20.72 13.54
N LYS A 574 6.96 -20.58 12.24
CA LYS A 574 7.10 -21.65 11.25
C LYS A 574 8.46 -21.66 10.54
N GLY A 575 9.29 -20.63 10.72
CA GLY A 575 10.52 -20.43 9.94
C GLY A 575 10.22 -20.27 8.44
N LEU A 576 9.12 -19.60 8.11
CA LEU A 576 8.59 -19.47 6.75
C LEU A 576 8.54 -18.02 6.30
N MET A 577 9.10 -17.73 5.13
CA MET A 577 9.02 -16.45 4.47
C MET A 577 8.28 -16.62 3.15
N ARG A 578 7.20 -15.87 2.96
CA ARG A 578 6.37 -15.91 1.75
C ARG A 578 6.51 -14.63 0.96
N ILE A 579 6.78 -14.77 -0.33
CA ILE A 579 6.98 -13.64 -1.23
C ILE A 579 5.88 -13.64 -2.27
N GLN A 580 5.14 -12.54 -2.35
CA GLN A 580 4.14 -12.29 -3.39
C GLN A 580 4.56 -11.07 -4.21
N THR A 581 4.26 -11.10 -5.50
CA THR A 581 4.44 -9.94 -6.38
C THR A 581 3.10 -9.26 -6.63
N ILE A 582 3.12 -7.94 -6.73
CA ILE A 582 1.95 -7.11 -6.99
C ILE A 582 2.19 -6.42 -8.32
N THR A 583 1.32 -6.67 -9.29
CA THR A 583 1.52 -6.13 -10.65
C THR A 583 1.21 -4.63 -10.70
N VAL A 584 1.62 -3.96 -11.78
CA VAL A 584 1.20 -2.57 -12.08
C VAL A 584 -0.31 -2.42 -12.29
N ARG A 585 -1.07 -3.53 -12.30
CA ARG A 585 -2.55 -3.54 -12.33
C ARG A 585 -3.16 -3.68 -10.94
N GLY A 586 -2.35 -3.79 -9.88
CA GLY A 586 -2.81 -4.07 -8.52
C GLY A 586 -3.24 -5.53 -8.31
N GLU A 587 -2.82 -6.46 -9.17
CA GLU A 587 -3.11 -7.88 -8.99
C GLU A 587 -2.05 -8.51 -8.09
N ILE A 588 -2.50 -9.13 -6.99
CA ILE A 588 -1.65 -9.89 -6.07
C ILE A 588 -1.45 -11.28 -6.66
N GLN A 589 -0.20 -11.63 -6.97
CA GLN A 589 0.16 -12.92 -7.54
C GLN A 589 0.35 -13.98 -6.45
N ASP A 590 0.44 -15.24 -6.88
CA ASP A 590 0.70 -16.38 -6.00
C ASP A 590 2.02 -16.23 -5.25
N ALA A 591 2.03 -16.72 -4.00
CA ALA A 591 3.20 -16.69 -3.15
C ALA A 591 4.17 -17.83 -3.50
N PHE A 592 5.47 -17.59 -3.32
CA PHE A 592 6.45 -18.65 -3.19
C PHE A 592 7.11 -18.66 -1.81
N ASP A 593 7.46 -19.85 -1.37
CA ASP A 593 7.88 -20.13 0.00
C ASP A 593 9.40 -20.28 0.10
N ILE A 594 9.98 -19.61 1.09
CA ILE A 594 11.37 -19.78 1.50
C ILE A 594 11.40 -20.19 2.96
N HIS A 595 11.97 -21.36 3.20
CA HIS A 595 12.14 -21.90 4.54
C HIS A 595 13.50 -21.49 5.09
N THR A 596 13.51 -20.97 6.31
CA THR A 596 14.72 -20.54 7.00
C THR A 596 14.64 -20.97 8.45
N ASN A 597 15.79 -21.36 9.01
CA ASN A 597 15.92 -21.60 10.45
C ASN A 597 16.33 -20.34 11.20
N LEU A 598 16.45 -19.19 10.51
CA LEU A 598 16.71 -17.91 11.14
C LEU A 598 15.46 -17.38 11.81
N HIS A 599 15.60 -16.99 13.07
CA HIS A 599 14.60 -16.15 13.70
C HIS A 599 14.79 -14.71 13.21
N ILE A 600 13.93 -14.21 12.32
CA ILE A 600 14.12 -12.91 11.67
C ILE A 600 13.65 -11.79 12.60
N SER A 601 14.53 -10.82 12.87
CA SER A 601 14.24 -9.65 13.72
C SER A 601 13.77 -8.45 12.92
N ASP A 602 14.48 -8.13 11.82
CA ASP A 602 14.20 -6.97 10.99
C ASP A 602 14.57 -7.23 9.53
N VAL A 603 13.98 -6.42 8.64
CA VAL A 603 14.08 -6.55 7.18
C VAL A 603 14.41 -5.21 6.57
N ALA A 604 15.44 -5.18 5.74
CA ALA A 604 15.78 -4.03 4.89
C ALA A 604 15.67 -4.42 3.41
N PHE A 605 14.94 -3.60 2.66
CA PHE A 605 14.92 -3.66 1.20
C PHE A 605 16.08 -2.85 0.66
N GLN A 606 16.79 -3.39 -0.32
CA GLN A 606 17.82 -2.68 -1.06
C GLN A 606 17.58 -2.81 -2.56
N PRO A 607 17.63 -1.72 -3.33
CA PRO A 607 17.57 -1.81 -4.80
C PRO A 607 18.67 -2.74 -5.33
N SER A 608 18.31 -3.54 -6.34
CA SER A 608 19.29 -4.40 -7.00
C SER A 608 20.26 -3.58 -7.84
N PHE A 609 21.56 -3.82 -7.65
CA PHE A 609 22.61 -3.19 -8.47
C PHE A 609 22.83 -3.90 -9.81
N THR A 610 22.26 -5.09 -9.99
CA THR A 610 22.43 -5.94 -11.17
C THR A 610 21.20 -5.98 -12.06
N GLU A 611 20.01 -5.88 -11.46
CA GLU A 611 18.73 -5.98 -12.15
C GLU A 611 17.90 -4.71 -11.92
N ALA A 612 17.33 -4.16 -12.99
CA ALA A 612 16.57 -2.92 -12.91
C ALA A 612 15.20 -3.14 -12.28
N HIS A 613 14.75 -2.19 -11.46
CA HIS A 613 13.42 -2.23 -10.85
C HIS A 613 13.17 -3.53 -10.07
N GLN A 614 14.23 -4.03 -9.45
CA GLN A 614 14.21 -5.20 -8.59
C GLN A 614 14.76 -4.81 -7.22
N TYR A 615 14.23 -5.45 -6.19
CA TYR A 615 14.73 -5.30 -4.83
C TYR A 615 15.35 -6.61 -4.35
N ASN A 616 16.40 -6.48 -3.56
CA ASN A 616 16.93 -7.52 -2.72
C ASN A 616 16.49 -7.27 -1.27
N VAL A 617 16.51 -8.32 -0.48
CA VAL A 617 16.13 -8.27 0.93
C VAL A 617 17.27 -8.77 1.80
N TYR A 618 17.56 -8.01 2.86
CA TYR A 618 18.43 -8.42 3.95
C TYR A 618 17.63 -8.59 5.23
N CYS A 619 17.73 -9.76 5.84
CA CYS A 619 17.04 -10.08 7.09
C CYS A 619 18.08 -10.29 8.21
N SER A 620 17.97 -9.51 9.27
CA SER A 620 18.75 -9.70 10.49
C SER A 620 18.13 -10.81 11.36
N SER A 621 18.96 -11.51 12.13
CA SER A 621 18.45 -12.51 13.09
C SER A 621 18.38 -11.99 14.53
N SER A 622 17.32 -12.36 15.23
CA SER A 622 17.08 -12.05 16.65
C SER A 622 17.88 -12.94 17.60
N THR A 623 18.38 -14.09 17.15
CA THR A 623 19.07 -15.08 17.99
C THR A 623 20.40 -15.52 17.40
N GLN A 624 20.56 -15.47 16.07
CA GLN A 624 21.75 -15.95 15.38
C GLN A 624 22.63 -14.79 14.92
N THR A 625 23.89 -15.14 14.65
CA THR A 625 24.89 -14.19 14.16
C THR A 625 24.59 -13.77 12.73
N ASP A 626 24.10 -14.68 11.89
CA ASP A 626 24.07 -14.49 10.44
C ASP A 626 22.97 -13.52 9.98
N VAL A 627 23.21 -12.89 8.83
CA VAL A 627 22.21 -12.10 8.08
C VAL A 627 21.87 -12.85 6.80
N LEU A 628 20.57 -13.02 6.54
CA LEU A 628 20.09 -13.61 5.30
C LEU A 628 19.99 -12.56 4.21
N PHE A 629 20.51 -12.87 3.04
CA PHE A 629 20.36 -12.12 1.81
C PHE A 629 19.48 -12.90 0.85
N MET A 630 18.51 -12.24 0.22
CA MET A 630 17.61 -12.83 -0.75
C MET A 630 17.47 -11.92 -1.98
N GLU A 631 17.61 -12.53 -3.16
CA GLU A 631 17.27 -11.91 -4.44
C GLU A 631 15.79 -12.19 -4.74
N LEU A 632 14.93 -11.17 -4.72
CA LEU A 632 13.48 -11.36 -4.86
C LEU A 632 13.06 -11.83 -6.26
N SER A 633 13.84 -11.48 -7.30
CA SER A 633 13.56 -11.88 -8.68
C SER A 633 13.73 -13.38 -8.90
N SER A 634 14.72 -13.99 -8.25
CA SER A 634 15.13 -15.38 -8.48
C SER A 634 14.83 -16.31 -7.30
N GLY A 635 14.52 -15.75 -6.12
CA GLY A 635 14.38 -16.48 -4.87
C GLY A 635 15.70 -17.04 -4.32
N LYS A 636 16.86 -16.67 -4.89
CA LYS A 636 18.16 -17.17 -4.41
C LYS A 636 18.51 -16.56 -3.06
N VAL A 637 18.94 -17.42 -2.15
CA VAL A 637 19.32 -17.05 -0.78
C VAL A 637 20.82 -17.22 -0.56
N LYS A 638 21.44 -16.28 0.16
CA LYS A 638 22.81 -16.37 0.67
C LYS A 638 22.85 -15.94 2.13
N MET A 639 23.93 -16.32 2.81
CA MET A 639 24.16 -15.96 4.21
C MET A 639 25.40 -15.11 4.33
N VAL A 640 25.27 -13.96 4.99
CA VAL A 640 26.39 -13.12 5.41
C VAL A 640 26.77 -13.54 6.83
N LYS A 641 27.97 -14.11 6.96
CA LYS A 641 28.48 -14.70 8.21
C LYS A 641 29.45 -13.75 8.91
N SER A 642 30.00 -14.19 10.04
CA SER A 642 31.04 -13.50 10.82
C SER A 642 30.57 -12.24 11.56
N LEU A 643 29.28 -12.17 11.82
CA LEU A 643 28.65 -11.20 12.70
C LEU A 643 28.66 -11.72 14.16
N LYS A 644 28.33 -10.87 15.12
CA LYS A 644 28.27 -11.21 16.57
C LYS A 644 26.84 -11.41 17.07
N GLU A 645 26.72 -11.92 18.29
CA GLU A 645 25.44 -12.21 18.93
C GLU A 645 24.55 -10.95 19.04
N PRO A 646 23.24 -11.07 18.71
CA PRO A 646 22.28 -9.99 18.93
C PRO A 646 22.10 -9.67 20.41
N ILE A 647 21.55 -8.48 20.67
CA ILE A 647 21.04 -8.13 22.00
C ILE A 647 19.83 -9.02 22.30
N LYS A 648 19.77 -9.57 23.52
CA LYS A 648 18.61 -10.37 23.95
C LYS A 648 17.38 -9.49 24.03
N ALA A 649 16.22 -10.00 23.60
CA ALA A 649 14.97 -9.22 23.61
C ALA A 649 14.62 -8.61 24.97
N GLY A 650 14.89 -9.30 26.08
CA GLY A 650 14.65 -8.77 27.43
C GLY A 650 15.58 -7.61 27.85
N GLU A 651 16.74 -7.44 27.19
CA GLU A 651 17.64 -6.30 27.42
C GLU A 651 17.24 -5.08 26.58
N TRP A 652 16.32 -5.24 25.62
CA TRP A 652 15.82 -4.17 24.77
C TRP A 652 14.30 -4.18 24.67
N PRO A 653 13.60 -3.70 25.70
CA PRO A 653 12.14 -3.79 25.75
C PRO A 653 11.44 -2.79 24.83
N TRP A 654 12.14 -1.76 24.32
CA TRP A 654 11.52 -0.60 23.67
C TRP A 654 11.07 -0.84 22.23
N ASN A 655 11.56 -1.90 21.58
CA ASN A 655 11.22 -2.25 20.22
C ASN A 655 11.00 -3.77 20.15
N SER A 656 10.00 -4.22 19.39
CA SER A 656 9.79 -5.64 19.13
C SER A 656 10.97 -6.27 18.37
N LYS A 657 11.71 -5.45 17.62
CA LYS A 657 12.92 -5.82 16.90
C LYS A 657 14.14 -5.63 17.80
N ASN A 658 14.78 -6.72 18.18
CA ASN A 658 15.99 -6.71 19.01
C ASN A 658 17.30 -6.57 18.21
N ARG A 659 17.26 -6.68 16.88
CA ARG A 659 18.40 -6.45 15.99
C ARG A 659 17.95 -5.77 14.70
N LEU A 660 18.09 -4.45 14.64
CA LEU A 660 17.72 -3.68 13.45
C LEU A 660 18.69 -3.90 12.29
N ILE A 661 18.22 -3.70 11.07
CA ILE A 661 19.08 -3.56 9.90
C ILE A 661 18.64 -2.32 9.11
N LYS A 662 19.55 -1.37 8.97
CA LYS A 662 19.26 -0.08 8.33
C LYS A 662 20.08 0.08 7.06
N ASP A 663 19.41 0.25 5.94
CA ASP A 663 20.03 0.56 4.66
C ASP A 663 20.42 2.04 4.56
N SER A 664 21.30 2.36 3.60
CA SER A 664 21.76 3.71 3.28
C SER A 664 20.94 4.41 2.19
N GLY A 665 19.70 3.95 1.95
CA GLY A 665 18.82 4.49 0.94
C GLY A 665 19.11 3.99 -0.48
N LEU A 666 18.51 4.68 -1.45
CA LEU A 666 18.37 4.26 -2.85
C LEU A 666 19.71 4.05 -3.60
N PHE A 667 20.70 4.91 -3.34
CA PHE A 667 22.06 4.79 -3.90
C PHE A 667 23.10 4.39 -2.88
N GLY A 668 22.62 4.12 -1.66
CA GLY A 668 23.39 3.57 -0.58
C GLY A 668 23.71 2.11 -0.86
N GLN A 669 24.99 1.78 -0.95
CA GLN A 669 25.43 0.39 -1.07
C GLN A 669 25.64 -0.27 0.30
N TYR A 670 25.41 0.46 1.39
CA TYR A 670 25.74 -0.01 2.73
C TYR A 670 24.48 -0.33 3.54
N LEU A 671 24.56 -1.38 4.34
CA LEU A 671 23.60 -1.64 5.41
C LEU A 671 24.34 -1.68 6.73
N MET A 672 23.75 -1.12 7.78
CA MET A 672 24.29 -1.21 9.13
C MET A 672 23.38 -2.08 10.00
N THR A 673 23.96 -3.02 10.72
CA THR A 673 23.26 -3.82 11.72
C THR A 673 24.10 -3.91 13.00
N PRO A 674 23.50 -3.72 14.18
CA PRO A 674 24.22 -3.83 15.43
C PRO A 674 24.27 -5.28 15.94
N SER A 675 25.16 -5.49 16.90
CA SER A 675 25.20 -6.65 17.78
C SER A 675 25.29 -6.18 19.23
N LYS A 676 25.46 -7.11 20.18
CA LYS A 676 25.59 -6.77 21.59
C LYS A 676 26.73 -5.79 21.89
N GLU A 677 27.87 -5.94 21.23
CA GLU A 677 29.13 -5.23 21.57
C GLU A 677 29.77 -4.47 20.39
N SER A 678 29.26 -4.68 19.16
CA SER A 678 29.82 -4.12 17.93
C SER A 678 28.74 -3.72 16.94
N LEU A 679 29.09 -2.85 16.00
CA LEU A 679 28.30 -2.56 14.81
C LEU A 679 28.94 -3.19 13.58
N PHE A 680 28.12 -3.53 12.60
CA PHE A 680 28.59 -4.10 11.34
C PHE A 680 28.05 -3.31 10.17
N ILE A 681 28.94 -2.98 9.24
CA ILE A 681 28.57 -2.39 7.96
C ILE A 681 28.73 -3.48 6.91
N LEU A 682 27.65 -3.76 6.19
CA LEU A 682 27.60 -4.67 5.07
C LEU A 682 27.70 -3.87 3.77
N ASP A 683 28.48 -4.38 2.82
CA ASP A 683 28.44 -3.91 1.43
C ASP A 683 27.38 -4.75 0.69
N GLY A 684 26.24 -4.13 0.44
CA GLY A 684 25.11 -4.72 -0.26
C GLY A 684 25.33 -4.91 -1.77
N ARG A 685 26.24 -4.15 -2.39
CA ARG A 685 26.65 -4.42 -3.77
C ARG A 685 27.42 -5.74 -3.86
N LEU A 686 28.27 -6.02 -2.87
CA LEU A 686 29.11 -7.21 -2.82
C LEU A 686 28.53 -8.35 -1.99
N ASN A 687 27.41 -8.14 -1.32
CA ASN A 687 26.76 -9.11 -0.42
C ASN A 687 27.71 -9.67 0.65
N LYS A 688 28.53 -8.80 1.26
CA LYS A 688 29.55 -9.22 2.24
C LYS A 688 29.74 -8.20 3.35
N LEU A 689 30.37 -8.63 4.43
CA LEU A 689 30.82 -7.74 5.48
C LEU A 689 31.87 -6.76 4.93
N ASN A 690 31.62 -5.46 5.10
CA ASN A 690 32.59 -4.40 4.81
C ASN A 690 33.54 -4.23 5.99
N CYS A 691 32.99 -4.02 7.19
CA CYS A 691 33.77 -3.80 8.41
C CYS A 691 32.96 -4.00 9.69
N GLU A 692 33.69 -4.21 10.78
CA GLU A 692 33.19 -4.22 12.15
C GLU A 692 33.70 -2.98 12.89
N ILE A 693 32.81 -2.30 13.60
CA ILE A 693 33.13 -1.16 14.46
C ILE A 693 32.96 -1.64 15.91
N THR A 694 34.07 -1.76 16.61
CA THR A 694 34.12 -2.12 18.03
C THR A 694 33.84 -0.90 18.92
N GLU A 695 33.59 -1.10 20.21
CA GLU A 695 33.37 -0.02 21.20
C GLU A 695 32.02 0.71 21.07
N VAL A 696 31.00 0.05 20.51
CA VAL A 696 29.62 0.56 20.53
C VAL A 696 28.73 -0.49 21.16
N GLU A 697 28.83 -0.59 22.48
CA GLU A 697 28.02 -1.51 23.25
C GLU A 697 26.55 -1.09 23.20
N ARG A 698 25.68 -2.07 22.89
CA ARG A 698 24.22 -1.89 22.86
C ARG A 698 23.72 -0.75 21.96
N GLY A 699 24.43 -0.48 20.86
CA GLY A 699 24.02 0.52 19.86
C GLY A 699 22.91 0.01 18.94
N ASN A 700 21.68 0.02 19.40
CA ASN A 700 20.54 -0.63 18.72
C ASN A 700 19.58 0.32 18.02
N THR A 701 19.76 1.62 18.15
CA THR A 701 19.02 2.62 17.37
C THR A 701 19.96 3.18 16.31
N VAL A 702 19.66 2.91 15.05
CA VAL A 702 20.49 3.29 13.89
C VAL A 702 19.63 4.03 12.89
N ILE A 703 20.10 5.19 12.44
CA ILE A 703 19.44 5.97 11.39
C ILE A 703 20.45 6.36 10.31
N TRP A 704 19.99 6.37 9.07
CA TRP A 704 20.75 6.90 7.94
C TRP A 704 20.38 8.36 7.70
N VAL A 705 21.41 9.18 7.48
CA VAL A 705 21.26 10.57 7.02
C VAL A 705 22.12 10.78 5.78
N GLY A 706 21.49 11.14 4.69
CA GLY A 706 22.12 11.17 3.38
C GLY A 706 21.06 11.35 2.31
N GLU A 707 21.48 11.82 1.16
CA GLU A 707 20.57 12.17 0.06
C GLU A 707 19.68 10.97 -0.27
N ALA A 708 18.38 11.13 0.02
CA ALA A 708 17.35 10.13 -0.19
C ALA A 708 16.66 10.31 -1.55
#